data_AF-B7KCN6-F1
#
_entry.id   AF-B7KCN6-F1
#
_cell.length_a   1.000
_cell.length_b   1.000
_cell.length_c   1.000
_cell.angle_alpha   90.00
_cell.angle_beta   90.00
_cell.angle_gamma   90.00
#
_symmetry.space_group_name_H-M   'P 1'
#
loop_
_entity.id
_entity.type
_entity.pdbx_description
1 polymer ?
#
loop_
_entity_poly.entity_id
_entity_poly.type
_entity_poly.pdbx_seq_one_letter_code
_entity_poly.pdbx_strand_id
1 'polypeptide(L)'
;MENLIDSLFPELGILDPLYSFDEPLTEKEIILKDNSDTLDSFDETNLSKNLFDNHVDILNNPTTFDNHDHDHEHPEENLITEVTETAVAQSSLSDTQLNGILSGSQWKFSWGDRKLTYSFYEDSIFNGTYNGSETGVKEVSNAIKNNVRSILNWLENVINIDFVEVTESVNNYGRMRFMLSNGPSYAYAYYPSSDSMTSLSGDIHLNPNYDRLGDTNGFQHLAGRHGNLSLIHEIGHALGLKHPHEGSFTLAPQDNNTTNTVMTYNFTGKPAGTFMGYDVNALQSLYGAKDYNSTDTIYQFTTRVDQFYVNDQLFLNTPNQTKQLIWDSGGKDTLDFSQLSANSSGYRFDLNEGNILTAKNAYNGTSYTVNGVTYYTTTYGTAIGYYVVIEDLINSSSNDEIFANNAANRFKGYSPTLKTGNDIYWNTSNNDTLDLSSYQSSDVTQTKNGNDLVLNLNGNGTITVKNYYQGNSINLLFAPTLTPSLPSLSIDDVSINENNNAVLTVSLSSPSTQTVSVNFVTADDTAIAGQDYNSLSGTLSFNPGETSKTIIIETINDQIYEPLSESYSINLSNVQNATLGDSQGIVTINPSDNQPLISISNRTKTEGSKTAPNAITNFYFTVRLSNPSSETITVDYTTADGTAIAGSDYIASSGTLTFAPGEISKSQKISVYADQIVEDNETFFMNLSNPTNGTFKDSQGMATITNDDLNTSTTLATTEPSASFEDLSLDNNSMANLPQTTDLLSSVSNDPMYQQFSSIFNGSNAMF
;
A
#
# COMPACT_ATOMS: atom_id res chain seq x y z
N MET A 1 0.41 40.31 30.81
CA MET A 1 -0.88 39.60 30.70
C MET A 1 -0.61 38.10 30.61
N GLU A 2 -0.15 37.42 31.66
CA GLU A 2 -0.44 37.55 33.10
C GLU A 2 -1.91 37.27 33.46
N ASN A 3 -2.11 36.06 33.96
CA ASN A 3 -2.57 35.73 35.33
C ASN A 3 -3.96 36.19 35.84
N LEU A 4 -4.64 35.16 36.38
CA LEU A 4 -5.24 35.04 37.73
C LEU A 4 -6.77 35.10 37.89
N ILE A 5 -7.21 34.50 39.01
CA ILE A 5 -8.55 34.45 39.63
C ILE A 5 -9.45 33.35 39.02
N ASP A 6 -9.68 32.18 39.64
CA ASP A 6 -10.24 31.81 40.97
C ASP A 6 -11.69 32.27 41.22
N SER A 7 -12.57 31.56 41.93
CA SER A 7 -12.67 30.12 42.26
C SER A 7 -14.08 29.83 42.83
N LEU A 8 -14.47 28.54 42.92
CA LEU A 8 -15.39 27.92 43.90
C LEU A 8 -16.75 28.58 44.27
N PHE A 9 -17.85 27.80 44.14
CA PHE A 9 -18.81 27.47 45.22
C PHE A 9 -19.81 26.38 44.72
N PRO A 10 -20.59 25.68 45.59
CA PRO A 10 -20.72 24.22 45.45
C PRO A 10 -22.15 23.64 45.42
N GLU A 11 -22.21 22.30 45.37
CA GLU A 11 -23.30 21.35 45.72
C GLU A 11 -24.72 21.87 46.02
N LEU A 12 -25.74 21.31 45.35
CA LEU A 12 -26.57 20.21 45.91
C LEU A 12 -27.79 19.84 45.01
N GLY A 13 -27.92 18.54 44.70
CA GLY A 13 -29.12 17.79 45.09
C GLY A 13 -30.39 17.75 44.19
N ILE A 14 -30.64 16.53 43.67
CA ILE A 14 -31.95 15.83 43.53
C ILE A 14 -33.05 16.45 42.62
N LEU A 15 -33.31 15.83 41.46
CA LEU A 15 -34.49 14.96 41.22
C LEU A 15 -34.58 14.48 39.76
N ASP A 16 -34.37 13.18 39.56
CA ASP A 16 -34.99 12.36 38.51
C ASP A 16 -36.46 12.05 38.94
N PRO A 17 -37.40 11.54 38.08
CA PRO A 17 -37.17 10.48 37.08
C PRO A 17 -37.97 10.57 35.76
N LEU A 18 -37.85 9.48 34.97
CA LEU A 18 -38.71 9.00 33.86
C LEU A 18 -38.49 9.59 32.46
N TYR A 19 -37.88 8.78 31.59
CA TYR A 19 -38.54 8.32 30.35
C TYR A 19 -38.18 6.84 30.08
N SER A 20 -39.03 6.12 29.36
CA SER A 20 -38.95 4.66 29.17
C SER A 20 -38.53 4.25 27.76
N PHE A 21 -38.12 2.99 27.64
CA PHE A 21 -37.93 2.20 26.42
C PHE A 21 -38.90 2.51 25.26
N ASP A 22 -38.36 2.46 24.04
CA ASP A 22 -39.02 1.96 22.83
C ASP A 22 -38.08 0.92 22.19
N GLU A 23 -38.63 -0.14 21.59
CA GLU A 23 -37.88 -1.23 20.93
C GLU A 23 -37.70 -1.00 19.42
N PRO A 24 -36.63 -1.52 18.79
CA PRO A 24 -36.54 -1.64 17.33
C PRO A 24 -37.30 -2.89 16.82
N LEU A 25 -38.07 -2.71 15.75
CA LEU A 25 -38.91 -3.74 15.16
C LEU A 25 -38.16 -4.76 14.27
N THR A 26 -38.87 -5.84 13.94
CA THR A 26 -38.41 -7.06 13.28
C THR A 26 -38.01 -6.94 11.80
N GLU A 27 -36.98 -7.72 11.44
CA GLU A 27 -36.87 -8.55 10.23
C GLU A 27 -36.79 -7.90 8.83
N LYS A 28 -35.79 -8.35 8.04
CA LYS A 28 -35.83 -8.25 6.58
C LYS A 28 -34.89 -9.25 5.90
N GLU A 29 -35.46 -10.17 5.13
CA GLU A 29 -34.71 -10.99 4.18
C GLU A 29 -34.21 -10.15 3.00
N ILE A 30 -33.00 -10.45 2.49
CA ILE A 30 -32.61 -10.17 1.11
C ILE A 30 -31.89 -11.41 0.55
N ILE A 31 -32.32 -11.86 -0.62
CA ILE A 31 -31.78 -13.02 -1.35
C ILE A 31 -30.88 -12.50 -2.49
N LEU A 32 -30.02 -13.39 -3.01
CA LEU A 32 -29.07 -13.22 -4.13
C LEU A 32 -27.69 -12.70 -3.69
N LYS A 33 -26.58 -13.17 -4.28
CA LYS A 33 -26.48 -13.86 -5.57
C LYS A 33 -25.38 -14.93 -5.59
N ASP A 34 -25.73 -16.12 -6.09
CA ASP A 34 -24.78 -17.14 -6.54
C ASP A 34 -24.19 -16.73 -7.90
N ASN A 35 -22.91 -17.03 -8.15
CA ASN A 35 -22.20 -16.61 -9.36
C ASN A 35 -20.92 -17.46 -9.57
N SER A 36 -21.08 -18.65 -10.14
CA SER A 36 -19.98 -19.53 -10.58
C SER A 36 -19.34 -19.07 -11.90
N ASP A 37 -18.31 -19.82 -12.34
CA ASP A 37 -17.66 -19.81 -13.66
C ASP A 37 -16.75 -18.60 -13.99
N THR A 38 -15.57 -18.75 -14.62
CA THR A 38 -14.67 -19.90 -14.87
C THR A 38 -13.33 -19.37 -15.41
N LEU A 39 -12.22 -20.11 -15.23
CA LEU A 39 -10.94 -20.03 -15.96
C LEU A 39 -10.13 -18.71 -15.74
N ASP A 40 -8.80 -18.71 -15.71
CA ASP A 40 -7.86 -19.39 -16.62
C ASP A 40 -6.57 -19.90 -15.94
N SER A 41 -5.66 -20.55 -16.67
CA SER A 41 -4.50 -21.30 -16.11
C SER A 41 -3.11 -20.91 -16.66
N PHE A 42 -2.17 -20.54 -15.79
CA PHE A 42 -0.71 -20.55 -15.97
C PHE A 42 -0.04 -20.72 -14.59
N ASP A 43 0.71 -21.80 -14.32
CA ASP A 43 2.14 -22.04 -14.62
C ASP A 43 3.08 -21.45 -13.56
N GLU A 44 3.45 -22.29 -12.58
CA GLU A 44 4.60 -22.05 -11.69
C GLU A 44 5.80 -22.91 -12.13
N THR A 45 6.85 -22.27 -12.64
CA THR A 45 8.13 -22.95 -12.91
C THR A 45 9.36 -22.13 -12.50
N ASN A 46 10.09 -22.67 -11.51
CA ASN A 46 11.49 -22.36 -11.12
C ASN A 46 11.85 -20.97 -10.57
N LEU A 47 12.39 -20.94 -9.33
CA LEU A 47 13.73 -20.44 -8.95
C LEU A 47 13.81 -20.41 -7.39
N SER A 48 14.89 -20.81 -6.71
CA SER A 48 16.04 -21.61 -7.13
C SER A 48 16.72 -22.26 -5.90
N LYS A 49 17.40 -23.40 -6.11
CA LYS A 49 18.07 -24.18 -5.06
C LYS A 49 19.58 -23.95 -5.10
N ASN A 50 20.14 -23.32 -4.06
CA ASN A 50 21.56 -23.20 -3.69
C ASN A 50 21.62 -22.40 -2.36
N LEU A 51 22.55 -22.58 -1.42
CA LEU A 51 23.69 -23.49 -1.27
C LEU A 51 23.99 -23.58 0.24
N PHE A 52 24.38 -24.75 0.75
CA PHE A 52 25.52 -24.87 1.68
C PHE A 52 25.99 -26.33 1.71
N ASP A 53 27.31 -26.49 1.80
CA ASP A 53 28.06 -27.75 1.68
C ASP A 53 29.18 -27.73 2.73
N ASN A 54 29.86 -28.87 2.92
CA ASN A 54 30.93 -29.14 3.89
C ASN A 54 30.44 -29.39 5.34
N HIS A 55 30.94 -30.40 6.08
CA HIS A 55 31.80 -31.52 5.67
C HIS A 55 31.54 -32.71 6.61
N VAL A 56 31.44 -33.93 6.07
CA VAL A 56 31.62 -35.15 6.88
C VAL A 56 33.10 -35.50 6.87
N ASP A 57 33.69 -35.80 8.02
CA ASP A 57 35.04 -36.36 8.11
C ASP A 57 35.04 -37.63 8.97
N ILE A 58 35.90 -38.59 8.63
CA ILE A 58 35.75 -40.00 9.02
C ILE A 58 36.87 -40.45 9.95
N LEU A 59 36.53 -40.99 11.12
CA LEU A 59 37.45 -41.80 11.93
C LEU A 59 36.82 -43.11 12.40
N ASN A 60 37.35 -44.21 11.88
CA ASN A 60 37.11 -45.56 12.39
C ASN A 60 38.05 -45.85 13.58
N ASN A 61 37.53 -46.41 14.68
CA ASN A 61 37.91 -47.78 15.08
C ASN A 61 37.04 -48.36 16.22
N PRO A 62 36.92 -49.69 16.36
CA PRO A 62 36.06 -50.35 17.36
C PRO A 62 36.82 -51.01 18.53
N THR A 63 36.15 -51.24 19.66
CA THR A 63 36.49 -52.30 20.64
C THR A 63 35.26 -52.87 21.36
N THR A 64 34.91 -54.11 21.00
CA THR A 64 34.41 -55.24 21.81
C THR A 64 34.12 -55.10 23.32
N PHE A 65 33.06 -55.77 23.79
CA PHE A 65 32.85 -56.61 25.02
C PHE A 65 31.35 -56.49 25.45
N ASP A 66 30.59 -57.51 25.89
CA ASP A 66 30.60 -58.98 25.73
C ASP A 66 29.19 -59.52 26.10
N ASN A 67 28.95 -60.83 25.94
CA ASN A 67 27.65 -61.50 26.01
C ASN A 67 26.99 -61.55 27.40
N HIS A 68 25.65 -61.60 27.42
CA HIS A 68 24.92 -62.82 27.84
C HIS A 68 23.42 -62.81 27.49
N ASP A 69 23.09 -63.44 26.36
CA ASP A 69 22.24 -64.64 26.28
C ASP A 69 21.10 -64.83 27.32
N HIS A 70 19.83 -64.70 26.88
CA HIS A 70 18.93 -65.87 26.83
C HIS A 70 17.69 -65.70 25.94
N ASP A 71 17.36 -66.77 25.20
CA ASP A 71 16.27 -66.86 24.23
C ASP A 71 14.86 -66.82 24.85
N HIS A 72 13.88 -66.32 24.07
CA HIS A 72 12.73 -67.16 23.70
C HIS A 72 12.05 -66.66 22.40
N GLU A 73 11.75 -67.58 21.48
CA GLU A 73 11.24 -67.28 20.14
C GLU A 73 9.72 -67.05 20.05
N HIS A 74 9.33 -66.02 19.28
CA HIS A 74 8.17 -65.95 18.36
C HIS A 74 6.71 -66.13 18.87
N PRO A 75 5.68 -65.72 18.07
CA PRO A 75 5.71 -65.03 16.77
C PRO A 75 5.13 -63.60 16.80
N GLU A 76 5.24 -62.90 15.68
CA GLU A 76 4.65 -61.58 15.43
C GLU A 76 3.15 -61.68 15.09
N GLU A 77 2.33 -60.74 15.58
CA GLU A 77 1.14 -60.28 14.85
C GLU A 77 1.35 -58.83 14.41
N ASN A 78 1.23 -58.57 13.11
CA ASN A 78 1.33 -57.22 12.54
C ASN A 78 0.06 -56.41 12.85
N LEU A 79 0.05 -55.73 13.99
CA LEU A 79 -0.81 -54.57 14.22
C LEU A 79 -0.06 -53.31 13.79
N ILE A 80 -0.55 -52.68 12.72
CA ILE A 80 0.03 -51.48 12.13
C ILE A 80 -0.14 -50.32 13.11
N THR A 81 0.89 -50.00 13.89
CA THR A 81 1.01 -48.68 14.50
C THR A 81 1.34 -47.68 13.41
N GLU A 82 0.32 -47.00 12.89
CA GLU A 82 0.50 -45.64 12.39
C GLU A 82 0.97 -44.78 13.57
N VAL A 83 2.29 -44.70 13.72
CA VAL A 83 2.92 -43.64 14.49
C VAL A 83 2.68 -42.37 13.68
N THR A 84 1.61 -41.66 14.01
CA THR A 84 1.50 -40.24 13.65
C THR A 84 2.71 -39.55 14.25
N GLU A 85 3.60 -39.01 13.41
CA GLU A 85 4.59 -38.02 13.83
C GLU A 85 3.87 -36.71 14.19
N THR A 86 3.11 -36.75 15.28
CA THR A 86 2.73 -35.56 16.01
C THR A 86 4.03 -34.91 16.44
N ALA A 87 4.33 -33.72 15.92
CA ALA A 87 5.58 -33.05 16.22
C ALA A 87 5.72 -32.87 17.74
N VAL A 88 6.67 -33.58 18.35
CA VAL A 88 6.96 -33.47 19.78
C VAL A 88 7.69 -32.16 20.00
N ALA A 89 6.93 -31.07 20.09
CA ALA A 89 7.38 -29.86 20.74
C ALA A 89 7.92 -30.24 22.12
N GLN A 90 9.19 -29.92 22.38
CA GLN A 90 9.79 -30.25 23.67
C GLN A 90 9.04 -29.50 24.77
N SER A 91 8.62 -30.22 25.80
CA SER A 91 7.86 -29.62 26.88
C SER A 91 8.72 -28.68 27.71
N SER A 92 8.26 -27.45 27.89
CA SER A 92 8.91 -26.43 28.72
C SER A 92 8.79 -26.72 30.22
N LEU A 93 7.85 -27.60 30.62
CA LEU A 93 7.89 -28.35 31.86
C LEU A 93 8.55 -29.72 31.66
N SER A 94 9.32 -30.18 32.65
CA SER A 94 9.81 -31.55 32.68
C SER A 94 8.71 -32.55 33.02
N ASP A 95 8.85 -33.81 32.58
CA ASP A 95 7.95 -34.92 32.93
C ASP A 95 7.69 -35.01 34.44
N THR A 96 8.71 -34.76 35.26
CA THR A 96 8.63 -34.77 36.73
C THR A 96 7.71 -33.66 37.26
N GLN A 97 7.70 -32.48 36.63
CA GLN A 97 6.83 -31.38 37.01
C GLN A 97 5.39 -31.64 36.57
N LEU A 98 5.18 -32.14 35.35
CA LEU A 98 3.87 -32.47 34.81
C LEU A 98 3.20 -33.62 35.61
N ASN A 99 3.90 -34.74 35.82
CA ASN A 99 3.44 -35.85 36.66
C ASN A 99 3.43 -35.49 38.17
N GLY A 100 4.05 -34.39 38.55
CA GLY A 100 3.90 -33.76 39.87
C GLY A 100 2.50 -33.20 40.12
N ILE A 101 1.74 -32.88 39.07
CA ILE A 101 0.39 -32.30 39.13
C ILE A 101 -0.72 -33.25 38.64
N LEU A 102 -0.42 -34.19 37.74
CA LEU A 102 -1.42 -35.14 37.22
C LEU A 102 -1.78 -36.25 38.24
N SER A 103 -3.08 -36.50 38.43
CA SER A 103 -3.58 -37.60 39.28
C SER A 103 -3.57 -38.98 38.61
N GLY A 104 -3.43 -39.03 37.29
CA GLY A 104 -3.67 -40.23 36.47
C GLY A 104 -5.15 -40.48 36.13
N SER A 105 -6.08 -39.74 36.74
CA SER A 105 -7.51 -39.72 36.40
C SER A 105 -7.80 -38.64 35.36
N GLN A 106 -8.74 -38.88 34.45
CA GLN A 106 -9.21 -37.91 33.45
C GLN A 106 -10.61 -38.27 32.95
N TRP A 107 -11.41 -37.27 32.57
CA TRP A 107 -12.66 -37.50 31.85
C TRP A 107 -12.39 -38.10 30.47
N LYS A 108 -13.26 -38.98 30.01
CA LYS A 108 -13.23 -39.50 28.63
C LYS A 108 -14.30 -38.83 27.78
N PHE A 109 -14.01 -38.76 26.49
CA PHE A 109 -14.81 -38.05 25.48
C PHE A 109 -14.81 -38.85 24.19
N SER A 110 -15.88 -38.75 23.41
CA SER A 110 -15.92 -39.30 22.05
C SER A 110 -15.19 -38.34 21.10
N TRP A 111 -14.67 -38.86 19.99
CA TRP A 111 -14.03 -38.02 18.97
C TRP A 111 -15.03 -37.01 18.41
N GLY A 112 -14.69 -35.72 18.47
CA GLY A 112 -15.57 -34.61 18.04
C GLY A 112 -16.63 -34.16 19.07
N ASP A 113 -16.77 -34.81 20.24
CA ASP A 113 -17.72 -34.37 21.27
C ASP A 113 -17.07 -34.30 22.66
N ARG A 114 -16.57 -33.11 23.01
CA ARG A 114 -15.75 -32.84 24.20
C ARG A 114 -16.52 -32.09 25.30
N LYS A 115 -17.83 -32.32 25.36
CA LYS A 115 -18.74 -31.66 26.31
C LYS A 115 -18.65 -32.27 27.71
N LEU A 116 -18.41 -31.43 28.71
CA LEU A 116 -18.45 -31.78 30.12
C LEU A 116 -19.61 -31.05 30.79
N THR A 117 -20.68 -31.80 31.10
CA THR A 117 -21.87 -31.23 31.74
C THR A 117 -21.60 -30.95 33.22
N TYR A 118 -22.07 -29.81 33.72
CA TYR A 118 -22.03 -29.47 35.15
C TYR A 118 -23.38 -29.01 35.68
N SER A 119 -23.62 -29.17 36.98
CA SER A 119 -24.83 -28.67 37.63
C SER A 119 -24.59 -28.25 39.09
N PHE A 120 -25.58 -27.55 39.65
CA PHE A 120 -25.61 -27.16 41.06
C PHE A 120 -26.72 -27.95 41.74
N TYR A 121 -26.42 -28.59 42.88
CA TYR A 121 -27.39 -29.41 43.61
C TYR A 121 -28.68 -28.63 43.90
N GLU A 122 -29.84 -29.13 43.47
CA GLU A 122 -31.13 -28.47 43.71
C GLU A 122 -31.87 -29.06 44.92
N ASP A 123 -32.00 -28.27 46.00
CA ASP A 123 -32.71 -28.65 47.23
C ASP A 123 -34.17 -29.07 46.92
N SER A 124 -34.79 -28.40 45.94
CA SER A 124 -36.18 -28.64 45.55
C SER A 124 -36.44 -29.99 44.88
N ILE A 125 -35.39 -30.64 44.35
CA ILE A 125 -35.48 -31.88 43.57
C ILE A 125 -35.04 -33.08 44.41
N PHE A 126 -33.95 -32.94 45.16
CA PHE A 126 -33.34 -34.05 45.90
C PHE A 126 -33.64 -34.03 47.41
N ASN A 127 -34.05 -32.89 47.97
CA ASN A 127 -34.49 -32.76 49.37
C ASN A 127 -33.52 -33.40 50.40
N GLY A 128 -32.22 -33.15 50.24
CA GLY A 128 -31.15 -33.69 51.09
C GLY A 128 -30.71 -35.12 50.75
N THR A 129 -31.26 -35.74 49.70
CA THR A 129 -30.82 -37.06 49.18
C THR A 129 -29.53 -36.90 48.37
N TYR A 130 -28.59 -37.83 48.55
CA TYR A 130 -27.33 -37.90 47.82
C TYR A 130 -26.90 -39.37 47.65
N ASN A 131 -26.13 -39.68 46.60
CA ASN A 131 -25.75 -41.06 46.28
C ASN A 131 -24.52 -41.56 47.07
N GLY A 132 -23.67 -40.64 47.54
CA GLY A 132 -22.50 -40.97 48.36
C GLY A 132 -22.79 -40.95 49.86
N SER A 133 -21.74 -40.99 50.67
CA SER A 133 -21.82 -41.07 52.15
C SER A 133 -22.01 -39.72 52.86
N GLU A 134 -22.07 -38.61 52.12
CA GLU A 134 -22.19 -37.26 52.70
C GLU A 134 -23.57 -36.99 53.30
N THR A 135 -23.61 -36.05 54.25
CA THR A 135 -24.83 -35.71 54.98
C THR A 135 -25.06 -34.21 55.02
N GLY A 136 -26.32 -33.80 55.14
CA GLY A 136 -26.69 -32.38 55.09
C GLY A 136 -26.39 -31.73 53.74
N VAL A 137 -26.42 -32.52 52.66
CA VAL A 137 -26.16 -32.05 51.29
C VAL A 137 -27.20 -31.02 50.89
N LYS A 138 -26.75 -29.89 50.33
CA LYS A 138 -27.59 -28.73 49.98
C LYS A 138 -27.10 -27.95 48.76
N GLU A 139 -28.01 -27.18 48.22
CA GLU A 139 -27.78 -26.15 47.21
C GLU A 139 -26.78 -25.06 47.66
N VAL A 140 -25.91 -24.65 46.73
CA VAL A 140 -24.95 -23.55 46.91
C VAL A 140 -25.56 -22.19 46.55
N SER A 141 -25.14 -21.11 47.21
CA SER A 141 -25.65 -19.76 46.91
C SER A 141 -25.36 -19.32 45.46
N ASN A 142 -26.22 -18.43 44.94
CA ASN A 142 -26.05 -17.84 43.59
C ASN A 142 -24.70 -17.13 43.40
N ALA A 143 -24.05 -16.66 44.46
CA ALA A 143 -22.71 -16.08 44.37
C ALA A 143 -21.65 -17.16 44.07
N ILE A 144 -21.75 -18.35 44.69
CA ILE A 144 -20.92 -19.51 44.31
C ILE A 144 -21.24 -19.93 42.88
N LYS A 145 -22.53 -20.04 42.50
CA LYS A 145 -22.92 -20.42 41.12
C LYS A 145 -22.29 -19.52 40.07
N ASN A 146 -22.32 -18.19 40.30
CA ASN A 146 -21.73 -17.22 39.39
C ASN A 146 -20.18 -17.28 39.37
N ASN A 147 -19.53 -17.49 40.51
CA ASN A 147 -18.08 -17.70 40.55
C ASN A 147 -17.67 -18.95 39.76
N VAL A 148 -18.37 -20.07 39.94
CA VAL A 148 -18.12 -21.32 39.18
C VAL A 148 -18.28 -21.10 37.68
N ARG A 149 -19.38 -20.46 37.25
CA ARG A 149 -19.61 -20.12 35.83
C ARG A 149 -18.44 -19.32 35.24
N SER A 150 -17.96 -18.29 35.94
CA SER A 150 -16.82 -17.49 35.47
C SER A 150 -15.52 -18.29 35.38
N ILE A 151 -15.26 -19.22 36.32
CA ILE A 151 -14.07 -20.08 36.30
C ILE A 151 -14.13 -21.07 35.12
N LEU A 152 -15.29 -21.69 34.88
CA LEU A 152 -15.47 -22.64 33.78
C LEU A 152 -15.48 -21.95 32.41
N ASN A 153 -16.10 -20.77 32.29
CA ASN A 153 -16.04 -19.94 31.07
C ASN A 153 -14.62 -19.46 30.77
N TRP A 154 -13.81 -19.14 31.79
CA TRP A 154 -12.39 -18.85 31.56
C TRP A 154 -11.64 -20.10 31.07
N LEU A 155 -11.90 -21.26 31.68
CA LEU A 155 -11.20 -22.49 31.36
C LEU A 155 -11.57 -23.05 29.96
N GLU A 156 -12.81 -22.84 29.50
CA GLU A 156 -13.28 -23.19 28.16
C GLU A 156 -12.48 -22.50 27.04
N ASN A 157 -11.88 -21.35 27.33
CA ASN A 157 -11.00 -20.63 26.41
C ASN A 157 -9.55 -21.14 26.44
N VAL A 158 -9.20 -22.07 27.33
CA VAL A 158 -7.81 -22.49 27.59
C VAL A 158 -7.58 -23.97 27.27
N ILE A 159 -8.59 -24.82 27.52
CA ILE A 159 -8.53 -26.26 27.26
C ILE A 159 -9.67 -26.70 26.36
N ASN A 160 -9.45 -27.71 25.54
CA ASN A 160 -10.44 -28.22 24.59
C ASN A 160 -11.48 -29.12 25.29
N ILE A 161 -12.31 -28.47 26.11
CA ILE A 161 -13.56 -28.95 26.70
C ILE A 161 -14.59 -27.84 26.51
N ASP A 162 -15.85 -28.21 26.29
CA ASP A 162 -16.99 -27.28 26.33
C ASP A 162 -17.80 -27.56 27.61
N PHE A 163 -17.99 -26.56 28.48
CA PHE A 163 -18.59 -26.69 29.81
C PHE A 163 -20.08 -26.34 29.79
N VAL A 164 -20.94 -27.35 29.83
CA VAL A 164 -22.38 -27.18 29.63
C VAL A 164 -23.14 -27.25 30.96
N GLU A 165 -23.73 -26.14 31.41
CA GLU A 165 -24.61 -26.16 32.57
C GLU A 165 -25.92 -26.91 32.23
N VAL A 166 -26.32 -27.85 33.09
CA VAL A 166 -27.59 -28.58 32.97
C VAL A 166 -28.47 -28.36 34.19
N THR A 167 -29.75 -28.02 33.96
CA THR A 167 -30.78 -28.01 35.01
C THR A 167 -30.96 -29.41 35.57
N GLU A 168 -31.10 -29.54 36.88
CA GLU A 168 -31.18 -30.85 37.50
C GLU A 168 -32.58 -31.48 37.37
N SER A 169 -32.62 -32.80 37.49
CA SER A 169 -33.80 -33.62 37.72
C SER A 169 -33.35 -34.95 38.32
N VAL A 170 -34.28 -35.73 38.86
CA VAL A 170 -33.99 -37.05 39.45
C VAL A 170 -33.27 -38.03 38.49
N ASN A 171 -33.31 -37.78 37.17
CA ASN A 171 -32.66 -38.60 36.14
C ASN A 171 -31.71 -37.80 35.20
N ASN A 172 -31.35 -36.56 35.54
CA ASN A 172 -30.42 -35.73 34.75
C ASN A 172 -29.74 -34.69 35.63
N TYR A 173 -28.42 -34.75 35.76
CA TYR A 173 -27.58 -33.74 36.40
C TYR A 173 -26.15 -33.82 35.83
N GLY A 174 -25.27 -32.89 36.21
CA GLY A 174 -23.92 -32.77 35.63
C GLY A 174 -23.01 -33.96 35.94
N ARG A 175 -22.03 -34.19 35.05
CA ARG A 175 -20.83 -35.00 35.32
C ARG A 175 -19.91 -34.33 36.35
N MET A 176 -19.99 -33.02 36.50
CA MET A 176 -19.46 -32.29 37.66
C MET A 176 -20.61 -31.65 38.43
N ARG A 177 -20.59 -31.71 39.76
CA ARG A 177 -21.74 -31.26 40.57
C ARG A 177 -21.30 -30.52 41.83
N PHE A 178 -21.78 -29.30 41.99
CA PHE A 178 -21.39 -28.43 43.10
C PHE A 178 -22.46 -28.42 44.19
N MET A 179 -22.08 -28.74 45.43
CA MET A 179 -22.98 -28.81 46.58
C MET A 179 -22.32 -28.42 47.90
N LEU A 180 -23.12 -27.96 48.87
CA LEU A 180 -22.69 -27.85 50.25
C LEU A 180 -22.86 -29.19 50.97
N SER A 181 -22.00 -29.58 51.91
CA SER A 181 -22.27 -30.72 52.82
C SER A 181 -21.52 -30.64 54.17
N ASN A 182 -21.86 -31.51 55.11
CA ASN A 182 -21.30 -31.49 56.48
C ASN A 182 -19.87 -32.07 56.61
N GLY A 183 -19.44 -32.96 55.70
CA GLY A 183 -18.16 -33.65 55.79
C GLY A 183 -16.88 -32.84 55.50
N PRO A 184 -16.80 -31.96 54.48
CA PRO A 184 -15.58 -31.20 54.20
C PRO A 184 -15.20 -30.31 55.40
N SER A 185 -13.92 -30.31 55.79
CA SER A 185 -13.39 -29.34 56.76
C SER A 185 -13.41 -27.91 56.19
N TYR A 186 -13.25 -27.80 54.87
CA TYR A 186 -13.38 -26.56 54.10
C TYR A 186 -13.97 -26.86 52.71
N ALA A 187 -13.29 -27.68 51.91
CA ALA A 187 -13.83 -28.27 50.68
C ALA A 187 -13.14 -29.63 50.37
N TYR A 188 -13.69 -30.39 49.41
CA TYR A 188 -12.99 -31.43 48.65
C TYR A 188 -13.76 -31.76 47.35
N ALA A 189 -13.12 -32.46 46.41
CA ALA A 189 -13.75 -33.01 45.20
C ALA A 189 -13.35 -34.46 44.93
N TYR A 190 -14.17 -35.16 44.14
CA TYR A 190 -13.89 -36.51 43.65
C TYR A 190 -13.27 -36.49 42.25
N TYR A 191 -12.19 -37.26 42.07
CA TYR A 191 -11.52 -37.43 40.77
C TYR A 191 -12.42 -38.01 39.67
N PRO A 192 -12.17 -37.67 38.39
CA PRO A 192 -12.89 -38.23 37.25
C PRO A 192 -12.56 -39.72 37.03
N SER A 193 -13.35 -40.60 37.65
CA SER A 193 -13.10 -42.05 37.72
C SER A 193 -14.11 -42.91 36.96
N SER A 194 -15.26 -42.34 36.58
CA SER A 194 -16.31 -43.02 35.82
C SER A 194 -17.21 -42.00 35.11
N ASP A 195 -17.54 -42.26 33.84
CA ASP A 195 -18.50 -41.44 33.08
C ASP A 195 -19.97 -41.71 33.44
N SER A 196 -20.25 -42.57 34.43
CA SER A 196 -21.61 -42.78 34.92
C SER A 196 -22.09 -41.57 35.72
N MET A 197 -23.22 -40.99 35.31
CA MET A 197 -23.94 -39.94 36.03
C MET A 197 -24.31 -40.36 37.47
N THR A 198 -24.44 -41.66 37.78
CA THR A 198 -24.70 -42.13 39.15
C THR A 198 -23.43 -42.45 39.95
N SER A 199 -22.24 -42.17 39.41
CA SER A 199 -20.99 -42.19 40.19
C SER A 199 -20.87 -40.90 41.00
N LEU A 200 -19.86 -40.84 41.88
CA LEU A 200 -19.51 -39.61 42.60
C LEU A 200 -18.42 -38.80 41.87
N SER A 201 -17.99 -39.23 40.67
CA SER A 201 -16.90 -38.58 39.93
C SER A 201 -17.28 -37.14 39.62
N GLY A 202 -16.42 -36.17 39.93
CA GLY A 202 -16.71 -34.75 39.70
C GLY A 202 -17.70 -34.10 40.69
N ASP A 203 -18.20 -34.81 41.69
CA ASP A 203 -18.90 -34.18 42.81
C ASP A 203 -17.91 -33.32 43.62
N ILE A 204 -18.29 -32.07 43.90
CA ILE A 204 -17.52 -31.06 44.61
C ILE A 204 -18.30 -30.64 45.87
N HIS A 205 -17.71 -30.89 47.04
CA HIS A 205 -18.31 -30.68 48.34
C HIS A 205 -17.68 -29.49 49.06
N LEU A 206 -18.50 -28.46 49.32
CA LEU A 206 -18.10 -27.22 49.98
C LEU A 206 -18.67 -27.16 51.41
N ASN A 207 -17.93 -26.64 52.38
CA ASN A 207 -18.42 -26.52 53.75
C ASN A 207 -19.40 -25.32 53.90
N PRO A 208 -20.65 -25.53 54.38
CA PRO A 208 -21.67 -24.47 54.51
C PRO A 208 -21.24 -23.24 55.32
N ASN A 209 -20.29 -23.37 56.25
CA ASN A 209 -19.84 -22.24 57.06
C ASN A 209 -19.12 -21.16 56.23
N TYR A 210 -18.67 -21.50 55.03
CA TYR A 210 -17.92 -20.63 54.12
C TYR A 210 -18.74 -20.22 52.88
N ASP A 211 -20.00 -20.62 52.76
CA ASP A 211 -20.95 -20.00 51.82
C ASP A 211 -21.49 -18.68 52.42
N ARG A 212 -20.57 -17.72 52.59
CA ARG A 212 -20.83 -16.39 53.19
C ARG A 212 -19.87 -15.33 52.67
N LEU A 213 -20.22 -14.07 52.90
CA LEU A 213 -19.29 -12.94 52.91
C LEU A 213 -18.94 -12.57 54.36
N GLY A 214 -17.71 -12.10 54.61
CA GLY A 214 -17.31 -11.50 55.89
C GLY A 214 -15.88 -11.81 56.33
N ASP A 215 -15.31 -12.91 55.86
CA ASP A 215 -13.89 -13.25 55.99
C ASP A 215 -13.34 -13.76 54.64
N THR A 216 -12.03 -13.75 54.47
CA THR A 216 -11.37 -13.97 53.16
C THR A 216 -11.54 -15.36 52.56
N ASN A 217 -12.13 -16.28 53.32
CA ASN A 217 -12.23 -17.70 52.99
C ASN A 217 -13.64 -18.05 52.51
N GLY A 218 -14.55 -17.07 52.42
CA GLY A 218 -15.88 -17.27 51.86
C GLY A 218 -15.86 -17.56 50.35
N PHE A 219 -16.48 -18.67 49.91
CA PHE A 219 -16.58 -19.07 48.50
C PHE A 219 -17.35 -18.07 47.63
N GLN A 220 -18.15 -17.19 48.25
CA GLN A 220 -18.87 -16.10 47.58
C GLN A 220 -17.97 -14.95 47.10
N HIS A 221 -16.70 -14.91 47.52
CA HIS A 221 -15.79 -13.83 47.11
C HIS A 221 -15.31 -13.97 45.65
N LEU A 222 -15.03 -12.82 45.02
CA LEU A 222 -14.41 -12.74 43.70
C LEU A 222 -12.91 -13.15 43.72
N ALA A 223 -12.34 -13.32 42.52
CA ALA A 223 -10.91 -13.56 42.27
C ALA A 223 -9.97 -12.72 43.15
N GLY A 224 -8.82 -13.31 43.55
CA GLY A 224 -7.90 -12.69 44.51
C GLY A 224 -8.29 -12.87 45.98
N ARG A 225 -9.21 -13.79 46.29
CA ARG A 225 -9.56 -14.22 47.66
C ARG A 225 -9.48 -15.74 47.78
N HIS A 226 -9.27 -16.24 49.00
CA HIS A 226 -8.98 -17.65 49.22
C HIS A 226 -10.16 -18.55 48.86
N GLY A 227 -11.39 -18.17 49.22
CA GLY A 227 -12.59 -18.92 48.81
C GLY A 227 -12.76 -19.04 47.29
N ASN A 228 -12.38 -18.02 46.52
CA ASN A 228 -12.43 -18.10 45.06
C ASN A 228 -11.35 -19.07 44.50
N LEU A 229 -10.11 -18.91 44.97
CA LEU A 229 -9.00 -19.83 44.66
C LEU A 229 -9.36 -21.29 44.97
N SER A 230 -10.10 -21.53 46.06
CA SER A 230 -10.53 -22.88 46.44
C SER A 230 -11.58 -23.46 45.50
N LEU A 231 -12.47 -22.66 44.90
CA LEU A 231 -13.36 -23.16 43.84
C LEU A 231 -12.53 -23.61 42.61
N ILE A 232 -11.49 -22.86 42.25
CA ILE A 232 -10.57 -23.23 41.16
C ILE A 232 -9.82 -24.53 41.50
N HIS A 233 -9.34 -24.66 42.73
CA HIS A 233 -8.64 -25.85 43.25
C HIS A 233 -9.51 -27.13 43.18
N GLU A 234 -10.74 -27.09 43.68
CA GLU A 234 -11.65 -28.24 43.62
C GLU A 234 -12.09 -28.60 42.19
N ILE A 235 -12.24 -27.60 41.31
CA ILE A 235 -12.45 -27.82 39.87
C ILE A 235 -11.23 -28.53 39.26
N GLY A 236 -10.00 -28.18 39.68
CA GLY A 236 -8.79 -28.89 39.30
C GLY A 236 -8.83 -30.38 39.68
N HIS A 237 -9.23 -30.70 40.91
CA HIS A 237 -9.43 -32.10 41.35
C HIS A 237 -10.49 -32.84 40.53
N ALA A 238 -11.67 -32.23 40.32
CA ALA A 238 -12.74 -32.78 39.50
C ALA A 238 -12.37 -32.94 38.01
N LEU A 239 -11.31 -32.28 37.54
CA LEU A 239 -10.72 -32.42 36.21
C LEU A 239 -9.48 -33.32 36.17
N GLY A 240 -9.00 -33.85 37.31
CA GLY A 240 -7.90 -34.83 37.35
C GLY A 240 -6.54 -34.29 37.78
N LEU A 241 -6.44 -33.09 38.32
CA LEU A 241 -5.22 -32.58 38.97
C LEU A 241 -5.17 -33.02 40.45
N LYS A 242 -4.01 -33.42 40.97
CA LYS A 242 -3.79 -33.80 42.38
C LYS A 242 -3.01 -32.72 43.14
N HIS A 243 -2.81 -32.89 44.45
CA HIS A 243 -1.89 -32.02 45.17
C HIS A 243 -0.42 -32.29 44.74
N PRO A 244 0.44 -31.25 44.66
CA PRO A 244 1.86 -31.38 44.28
C PRO A 244 2.73 -32.24 45.21
N HIS A 245 2.19 -32.70 46.33
CA HIS A 245 2.88 -33.46 47.37
C HIS A 245 2.35 -34.91 47.52
N GLU A 246 1.49 -35.36 46.60
CA GLU A 246 0.85 -36.68 46.62
C GLU A 246 1.38 -37.64 45.54
N GLY A 247 1.40 -38.93 45.89
CA GLY A 247 1.81 -40.01 44.99
C GLY A 247 3.32 -40.14 44.82
N SER A 248 3.75 -40.88 43.78
CA SER A 248 5.16 -41.21 43.54
C SER A 248 5.98 -40.11 42.87
N PHE A 249 5.32 -39.13 42.25
CA PHE A 249 5.93 -37.95 41.63
C PHE A 249 5.40 -36.71 42.34
N THR A 250 6.28 -35.88 42.88
CA THR A 250 5.92 -34.66 43.62
C THR A 250 6.74 -33.49 43.12
N LEU A 251 6.17 -32.28 43.14
CA LEU A 251 6.93 -31.07 42.82
C LEU A 251 8.04 -30.83 43.85
N ALA A 252 9.19 -30.35 43.35
CA ALA A 252 10.24 -29.84 44.20
C ALA A 252 9.73 -28.64 45.03
N PRO A 253 10.22 -28.40 46.26
CA PRO A 253 9.60 -27.45 47.18
C PRO A 253 9.47 -26.03 46.64
N GLN A 254 10.41 -25.57 45.79
CA GLN A 254 10.33 -24.24 45.17
C GLN A 254 9.25 -24.12 44.09
N ASP A 255 8.93 -25.20 43.37
CA ASP A 255 7.92 -25.23 42.32
C ASP A 255 6.50 -25.36 42.90
N ASN A 256 6.39 -25.95 44.10
CA ASN A 256 5.14 -26.17 44.82
C ASN A 256 4.60 -24.87 45.47
N ASN A 257 4.13 -23.92 44.65
CA ASN A 257 3.67 -22.61 45.11
C ASN A 257 2.59 -21.99 44.19
N THR A 258 1.81 -21.02 44.70
CA THR A 258 0.64 -20.44 43.99
C THR A 258 0.96 -19.55 42.77
N THR A 259 2.22 -19.27 42.45
CA THR A 259 2.59 -18.68 41.16
C THR A 259 2.59 -19.75 40.05
N ASN A 260 2.90 -20.99 40.41
CA ASN A 260 3.06 -22.10 39.47
C ASN A 260 1.75 -22.92 39.35
N THR A 261 1.12 -23.23 40.48
CA THR A 261 -0.03 -24.15 40.57
C THR A 261 -1.01 -23.72 41.67
N VAL A 262 -2.32 -23.76 41.38
CA VAL A 262 -3.39 -23.58 42.38
C VAL A 262 -3.55 -24.80 43.29
N MET A 263 -3.05 -25.97 42.90
CA MET A 263 -3.16 -27.23 43.65
C MET A 263 -2.24 -27.30 44.88
N THR A 264 -1.37 -26.31 45.08
CA THR A 264 -0.52 -26.23 46.27
C THR A 264 -1.31 -25.97 47.57
N TYR A 265 -0.72 -26.30 48.71
CA TYR A 265 -1.11 -25.77 50.02
C TYR A 265 -0.22 -24.60 50.50
N ASN A 266 0.84 -24.24 49.76
CA ASN A 266 1.66 -23.06 50.03
C ASN A 266 0.99 -21.80 49.47
N PHE A 267 -0.12 -21.39 50.10
CA PHE A 267 -1.00 -20.27 49.71
C PHE A 267 -0.37 -18.86 49.90
N THR A 268 0.93 -18.73 49.67
CA THR A 268 1.74 -17.54 49.92
C THR A 268 1.55 -16.45 48.86
N GLY A 269 1.48 -15.19 49.30
CA GLY A 269 1.21 -14.02 48.46
C GLY A 269 -0.29 -13.73 48.34
N LYS A 270 -0.73 -13.26 47.16
CA LYS A 270 -2.15 -13.13 46.82
C LYS A 270 -2.68 -14.43 46.21
N PRO A 271 -3.95 -14.80 46.48
CA PRO A 271 -4.62 -15.91 45.79
C PRO A 271 -4.69 -15.68 44.28
N ALA A 272 -4.63 -16.76 43.50
CA ALA A 272 -4.92 -16.71 42.07
C ALA A 272 -6.43 -16.48 41.81
N GLY A 273 -6.74 -15.95 40.63
CA GLY A 273 -8.09 -15.78 40.08
C GLY A 273 -8.35 -16.64 38.84
N THR A 274 -7.33 -17.36 38.37
CA THR A 274 -7.36 -18.35 37.29
C THR A 274 -6.61 -19.61 37.75
N PHE A 275 -6.63 -20.65 36.92
CA PHE A 275 -5.57 -21.66 36.97
C PHE A 275 -4.21 -21.04 36.59
N MET A 276 -3.11 -21.60 37.08
CA MET A 276 -1.75 -21.10 36.83
C MET A 276 -0.98 -22.04 35.90
N GLY A 277 0.24 -21.66 35.50
CA GLY A 277 0.95 -22.28 34.36
C GLY A 277 1.06 -23.81 34.40
N TYR A 278 1.37 -24.38 35.57
CA TYR A 278 1.50 -25.84 35.71
C TYR A 278 0.14 -26.54 35.63
N ASP A 279 -0.92 -25.91 36.16
CA ASP A 279 -2.26 -26.45 36.11
C ASP A 279 -2.80 -26.44 34.67
N VAL A 280 -2.55 -25.34 33.94
CA VAL A 280 -2.94 -25.18 32.54
C VAL A 280 -2.22 -26.19 31.66
N ASN A 281 -0.89 -26.29 31.75
CA ASN A 281 -0.12 -27.26 30.98
C ASN A 281 -0.56 -28.71 31.32
N ALA A 282 -0.85 -29.01 32.59
CA ALA A 282 -1.41 -30.30 33.00
C ALA A 282 -2.80 -30.57 32.40
N LEU A 283 -3.75 -29.63 32.47
CA LEU A 283 -5.08 -29.79 31.88
C LEU A 283 -5.03 -29.86 30.34
N GLN A 284 -4.16 -29.10 29.69
CA GLN A 284 -3.92 -29.19 28.25
C GLN A 284 -3.28 -30.54 27.85
N SER A 285 -2.44 -31.14 28.71
CA SER A 285 -1.90 -32.49 28.48
C SER A 285 -2.98 -33.59 28.58
N LEU A 286 -4.03 -33.37 29.39
CA LEU A 286 -5.17 -34.28 29.51
C LEU A 286 -6.21 -34.07 28.40
N TYR A 287 -6.44 -32.82 28.01
CA TYR A 287 -7.64 -32.42 27.28
C TYR A 287 -7.39 -31.67 25.97
N GLY A 288 -6.14 -31.36 25.63
CA GLY A 288 -5.77 -30.49 24.52
C GLY A 288 -5.91 -29.00 24.88
N ALA A 289 -5.10 -28.15 24.23
CA ALA A 289 -5.29 -26.71 24.25
C ALA A 289 -6.49 -26.29 23.38
N LYS A 290 -7.10 -25.14 23.71
CA LYS A 290 -8.16 -24.51 22.89
C LYS A 290 -7.54 -23.38 22.07
N ASP A 291 -7.89 -23.30 20.79
CA ASP A 291 -7.57 -22.15 19.95
C ASP A 291 -8.36 -20.93 20.49
N TYR A 292 -7.64 -19.90 20.91
CA TYR A 292 -8.19 -18.72 21.58
C TYR A 292 -7.24 -17.53 21.38
N ASN A 293 -7.80 -16.34 21.14
CA ASN A 293 -7.07 -15.11 20.82
C ASN A 293 -6.07 -15.23 19.63
N SER A 294 -6.21 -16.24 18.76
CA SER A 294 -5.25 -16.72 17.75
C SER A 294 -4.90 -15.77 16.57
N THR A 295 -4.95 -14.46 16.79
CA THR A 295 -4.66 -13.34 15.88
C THR A 295 -4.20 -12.14 16.73
N ASP A 296 -3.21 -11.38 16.26
CA ASP A 296 -2.60 -10.18 16.88
C ASP A 296 -3.40 -9.53 18.03
N THR A 297 -3.16 -9.97 19.28
CA THR A 297 -3.94 -9.55 20.45
C THR A 297 -3.21 -8.47 21.26
N ILE A 298 -3.94 -7.43 21.66
CA ILE A 298 -3.43 -6.38 22.55
C ILE A 298 -3.96 -6.60 23.98
N TYR A 299 -3.04 -6.91 24.88
CA TYR A 299 -3.24 -7.03 26.32
C TYR A 299 -3.00 -5.66 26.97
N GLN A 300 -4.05 -4.84 27.05
CA GLN A 300 -3.99 -3.48 27.57
C GLN A 300 -4.06 -3.49 29.10
N PHE A 301 -2.91 -3.37 29.79
CA PHE A 301 -2.88 -3.32 31.25
C PHE A 301 -3.52 -2.02 31.77
N THR A 302 -4.12 -2.10 32.96
CA THR A 302 -4.76 -0.93 33.60
C THR A 302 -3.71 -0.14 34.39
N THR A 303 -4.12 0.59 35.43
CA THR A 303 -3.22 1.14 36.44
C THR A 303 -2.48 0.07 37.27
N ARG A 304 -2.75 -1.23 37.02
CA ARG A 304 -2.26 -2.41 37.73
C ARG A 304 -1.69 -3.47 36.78
N VAL A 305 -0.60 -4.14 37.17
CA VAL A 305 0.04 -5.24 36.41
C VAL A 305 -0.67 -6.60 36.59
N ASP A 306 -1.64 -6.68 37.48
CA ASP A 306 -2.52 -7.84 37.72
C ASP A 306 -3.96 -7.57 37.27
N GLN A 307 -4.13 -6.74 36.23
CA GLN A 307 -5.41 -6.43 35.60
C GLN A 307 -5.19 -5.88 34.18
N PHE A 308 -5.92 -6.38 33.19
CA PHE A 308 -5.84 -5.92 31.80
C PHE A 308 -7.18 -6.06 31.07
N TYR A 309 -7.31 -5.34 29.96
CA TYR A 309 -8.38 -5.49 28.98
C TYR A 309 -7.87 -6.24 27.74
N VAL A 310 -8.78 -6.97 27.08
CA VAL A 310 -8.63 -7.48 25.71
C VAL A 310 -9.92 -7.15 24.98
N ASN A 311 -9.84 -6.56 23.78
CA ASN A 311 -11.00 -6.14 22.99
C ASN A 311 -12.03 -5.31 23.80
N ASP A 312 -11.53 -4.31 24.54
CA ASP A 312 -12.26 -3.45 25.50
C ASP A 312 -12.97 -4.19 26.67
N GLN A 313 -12.81 -5.52 26.80
CA GLN A 313 -13.38 -6.31 27.89
C GLN A 313 -12.37 -6.58 29.00
N LEU A 314 -12.79 -6.35 30.25
CA LEU A 314 -11.95 -6.52 31.44
C LEU A 314 -11.78 -8.01 31.78
N PHE A 315 -10.57 -8.55 31.60
CA PHE A 315 -10.29 -9.99 31.68
C PHE A 315 -10.73 -10.64 33.00
N LEU A 316 -10.34 -10.05 34.14
CA LEU A 316 -10.88 -10.38 35.46
C LEU A 316 -11.46 -9.13 36.14
N ASN A 317 -12.78 -9.10 36.27
CA ASN A 317 -13.47 -8.06 37.04
C ASN A 317 -13.33 -8.31 38.56
N THR A 318 -12.19 -7.91 39.13
CA THR A 318 -11.95 -7.98 40.58
C THR A 318 -11.26 -6.73 41.15
N PRO A 319 -11.76 -6.19 42.29
CA PRO A 319 -11.09 -5.11 43.03
C PRO A 319 -9.91 -5.61 43.87
N ASN A 320 -9.68 -6.93 43.96
CA ASN A 320 -8.61 -7.51 44.75
C ASN A 320 -7.33 -7.64 43.92
N GLN A 321 -6.17 -7.49 44.58
CA GLN A 321 -4.92 -7.98 43.98
C GLN A 321 -4.89 -9.50 43.91
N THR A 322 -4.36 -10.05 42.82
CA THR A 322 -4.44 -11.48 42.50
C THR A 322 -3.19 -11.98 41.75
N LYS A 323 -3.18 -13.29 41.45
CA LYS A 323 -2.39 -13.86 40.36
C LYS A 323 -3.35 -14.30 39.26
N GLN A 324 -2.99 -14.15 38.01
CA GLN A 324 -3.78 -14.59 36.86
C GLN A 324 -2.85 -15.07 35.75
N LEU A 325 -3.38 -15.75 34.73
CA LEU A 325 -2.61 -16.26 33.60
C LEU A 325 -3.20 -15.78 32.27
N ILE A 326 -2.34 -15.33 31.35
CA ILE A 326 -2.63 -15.14 29.93
C ILE A 326 -2.47 -16.50 29.23
N TRP A 327 -3.50 -16.91 28.51
CA TRP A 327 -3.43 -17.96 27.50
C TRP A 327 -3.67 -17.31 26.14
N ASP A 328 -2.78 -17.57 25.20
CA ASP A 328 -2.92 -17.24 23.80
C ASP A 328 -2.46 -18.44 22.95
N SER A 329 -2.92 -18.53 21.72
CA SER A 329 -2.60 -19.61 20.78
C SER A 329 -1.88 -19.15 19.52
N GLY A 330 -1.71 -17.84 19.31
CA GLY A 330 -0.83 -17.29 18.28
C GLY A 330 -1.36 -16.00 17.64
N GLY A 331 -0.60 -15.48 16.67
CA GLY A 331 -0.77 -14.12 16.17
C GLY A 331 0.51 -13.34 16.42
N LYS A 332 0.39 -12.04 16.63
CA LYS A 332 1.49 -11.18 17.09
C LYS A 332 1.07 -10.30 18.26
N ASP A 333 1.45 -10.69 19.46
CA ASP A 333 0.81 -10.19 20.67
C ASP A 333 1.56 -9.01 21.29
N THR A 334 0.80 -8.05 21.81
CA THR A 334 1.31 -6.83 22.44
C THR A 334 0.87 -6.74 23.90
N LEU A 335 1.83 -6.70 24.83
CA LEU A 335 1.59 -6.28 26.21
C LEU A 335 1.74 -4.74 26.29
N ASP A 336 0.65 -4.01 26.54
CA ASP A 336 0.71 -2.55 26.72
C ASP A 336 0.65 -2.14 28.19
N PHE A 337 1.78 -1.67 28.70
CA PHE A 337 1.98 -1.19 30.07
C PHE A 337 1.93 0.34 30.21
N SER A 338 1.60 1.08 29.16
CA SER A 338 1.59 2.56 29.14
C SER A 338 0.69 3.20 30.20
N GLN A 339 -0.34 2.48 30.66
CA GLN A 339 -1.29 2.95 31.68
C GLN A 339 -0.95 2.52 33.12
N LEU A 340 0.13 1.75 33.34
CA LEU A 340 0.53 1.32 34.69
C LEU A 340 0.86 2.53 35.58
N SER A 341 0.47 2.44 36.86
CA SER A 341 0.84 3.44 37.87
C SER A 341 2.36 3.53 38.03
N ALA A 342 2.94 4.73 37.99
CA ALA A 342 4.36 4.94 38.23
C ALA A 342 4.83 4.30 39.56
N ASN A 343 5.74 3.32 39.46
CA ASN A 343 6.15 2.46 40.57
C ASN A 343 7.60 2.77 40.99
N SER A 344 7.79 3.16 42.25
CA SER A 344 9.12 3.52 42.79
C SER A 344 10.12 2.36 42.87
N SER A 345 9.65 1.10 42.79
CA SER A 345 10.52 -0.07 42.64
C SER A 345 10.73 -0.51 41.18
N GLY A 346 9.94 0.02 40.24
CA GLY A 346 9.82 -0.49 38.88
C GLY A 346 9.02 -1.79 38.78
N TYR A 347 8.82 -2.24 37.55
CA TYR A 347 8.21 -3.50 37.16
C TYR A 347 9.25 -4.48 36.60
N ARG A 348 8.91 -5.76 36.67
CA ARG A 348 9.60 -6.87 36.01
C ARG A 348 8.66 -7.39 34.94
N PHE A 349 9.05 -7.25 33.68
CA PHE A 349 8.36 -7.85 32.54
C PHE A 349 9.24 -8.97 32.00
N ASP A 350 8.93 -10.20 32.40
CA ASP A 350 9.59 -11.39 31.90
C ASP A 350 8.73 -12.01 30.81
N LEU A 351 9.16 -11.91 29.55
CA LEU A 351 8.35 -12.31 28.39
C LEU A 351 8.43 -13.81 28.07
N ASN A 352 9.19 -14.56 28.87
CA ASN A 352 9.37 -15.99 28.69
C ASN A 352 8.11 -16.76 29.15
N GLU A 353 7.75 -17.80 28.40
CA GLU A 353 6.64 -18.69 28.74
C GLU A 353 6.72 -19.19 30.19
N GLY A 354 5.57 -19.35 30.85
CA GLY A 354 5.50 -19.77 32.26
C GLY A 354 6.03 -18.77 33.31
N ASN A 355 6.58 -17.62 32.92
CA ASN A 355 7.07 -16.59 33.85
C ASN A 355 5.99 -15.55 34.16
N ILE A 356 6.31 -14.54 35.00
CA ILE A 356 5.31 -13.62 35.58
C ILE A 356 5.69 -12.14 35.50
N LEU A 357 4.76 -11.37 34.92
CA LEU A 357 4.73 -9.91 34.84
C LEU A 357 4.28 -9.35 36.19
N THR A 358 5.11 -8.53 36.84
CA THR A 358 4.87 -8.11 38.24
C THR A 358 5.65 -6.84 38.61
N ALA A 359 5.40 -6.27 39.79
CA ALA A 359 6.26 -5.24 40.35
C ALA A 359 7.60 -5.84 40.84
N LYS A 360 8.72 -5.13 40.72
CA LYS A 360 10.04 -5.63 41.14
C LYS A 360 10.13 -5.96 42.64
N ASN A 361 9.38 -5.24 43.48
CA ASN A 361 9.26 -5.55 44.91
C ASN A 361 8.29 -6.71 45.23
N ALA A 362 7.50 -7.17 44.26
CA ALA A 362 6.55 -8.26 44.39
C ALA A 362 7.10 -9.58 43.85
N TYR A 363 7.97 -9.55 42.82
CA TYR A 363 8.76 -10.69 42.35
C TYR A 363 9.62 -11.25 43.49
N ASN A 364 9.39 -12.53 43.86
CA ASN A 364 10.01 -13.15 45.05
C ASN A 364 9.84 -12.35 46.36
N GLY A 365 8.87 -11.42 46.42
CA GLY A 365 8.64 -10.51 47.56
C GLY A 365 8.00 -11.16 48.78
N THR A 366 7.71 -12.47 48.71
CA THR A 366 7.08 -13.24 49.79
C THR A 366 7.64 -14.67 49.81
N SER A 367 7.49 -15.37 50.94
CA SER A 367 8.19 -16.64 51.18
C SER A 367 7.44 -17.62 52.09
N TYR A 368 7.86 -18.87 52.03
CA TYR A 368 7.35 -19.99 52.83
C TYR A 368 8.53 -20.91 53.21
N THR A 369 8.34 -21.77 54.21
CA THR A 369 9.42 -22.62 54.74
C THR A 369 9.01 -24.09 54.70
N VAL A 370 9.79 -24.91 54.01
CA VAL A 370 9.61 -26.37 53.94
C VAL A 370 10.86 -27.02 54.55
N ASN A 371 10.66 -27.87 55.57
CA ASN A 371 11.74 -28.59 56.28
C ASN A 371 12.89 -27.68 56.79
N GLY A 372 12.59 -26.43 57.13
CA GLY A 372 13.57 -25.43 57.60
C GLY A 372 14.29 -24.65 56.50
N VAL A 373 14.06 -24.95 55.22
CA VAL A 373 14.56 -24.17 54.08
C VAL A 373 13.49 -23.17 53.64
N THR A 374 13.88 -21.90 53.46
CA THR A 374 12.99 -20.84 52.99
C THR A 374 13.02 -20.72 51.47
N TYR A 375 11.84 -20.77 50.87
CA TYR A 375 11.60 -20.62 49.44
C TYR A 375 10.81 -19.33 49.19
N TYR A 376 11.04 -18.70 48.05
CA TYR A 376 10.42 -17.43 47.67
C TYR A 376 9.41 -17.65 46.54
N THR A 377 8.43 -16.75 46.43
CA THR A 377 7.48 -16.72 45.31
C THR A 377 6.98 -15.30 45.07
N THR A 378 6.44 -15.05 43.88
CA THR A 378 5.88 -13.75 43.50
C THR A 378 4.59 -13.46 44.27
N THR A 379 4.42 -12.20 44.69
CA THR A 379 3.31 -11.80 45.55
C THR A 379 1.99 -11.68 44.77
N TYR A 380 2.00 -11.04 43.61
CA TYR A 380 0.87 -10.82 42.71
C TYR A 380 1.38 -10.56 41.28
N GLY A 381 0.55 -10.67 40.26
CA GLY A 381 0.94 -10.40 38.87
C GLY A 381 0.18 -11.20 37.83
N THR A 382 0.63 -11.08 36.57
CA THR A 382 0.06 -11.79 35.42
C THR A 382 1.11 -12.75 34.85
N ALA A 383 0.86 -14.04 34.92
CA ALA A 383 1.70 -15.07 34.32
C ALA A 383 1.43 -15.19 32.81
N ILE A 384 2.47 -15.54 32.06
CA ILE A 384 2.37 -15.97 30.66
C ILE A 384 2.21 -17.49 30.68
N GLY A 385 1.30 -18.05 29.87
CA GLY A 385 1.12 -19.50 29.75
C GLY A 385 2.37 -20.21 29.23
N TYR A 386 2.39 -21.54 29.32
CA TYR A 386 3.37 -22.34 28.58
C TYR A 386 2.99 -22.40 27.10
N TYR A 387 3.98 -22.41 26.22
CA TYR A 387 3.86 -22.25 24.75
C TYR A 387 3.26 -20.92 24.25
N VAL A 388 2.84 -20.02 25.14
CA VAL A 388 2.43 -18.65 24.78
C VAL A 388 3.68 -17.84 24.45
N VAL A 389 3.69 -17.22 23.27
CA VAL A 389 4.74 -16.31 22.81
C VAL A 389 4.22 -14.88 22.91
N ILE A 390 5.11 -13.91 23.16
CA ILE A 390 4.81 -12.49 23.17
C ILE A 390 5.89 -11.78 22.36
N GLU A 391 5.52 -11.10 21.28
CA GLU A 391 6.47 -10.36 20.44
C GLU A 391 6.64 -8.92 20.92
N ASP A 392 5.54 -8.21 21.18
CA ASP A 392 5.56 -6.76 21.35
C ASP A 392 5.28 -6.31 22.78
N LEU A 393 5.94 -5.23 23.17
CA LEU A 393 5.76 -4.59 24.48
C LEU A 393 5.74 -3.07 24.32
N ILE A 394 4.77 -2.40 24.94
CA ILE A 394 4.76 -0.94 25.10
C ILE A 394 5.10 -0.66 26.57
N ASN A 395 6.23 0.02 26.82
CA ASN A 395 6.79 0.13 28.18
C ASN A 395 6.01 1.12 29.07
N SER A 396 6.22 1.02 30.39
CA SER A 396 5.59 1.90 31.39
C SER A 396 6.37 3.23 31.60
N SER A 397 5.98 3.99 32.62
CA SER A 397 6.66 5.21 33.10
C SER A 397 7.56 4.99 34.32
N SER A 398 7.99 3.75 34.55
CA SER A 398 8.74 3.30 35.73
C SER A 398 10.14 2.74 35.37
N ASN A 399 11.03 2.56 36.37
CA ASN A 399 12.39 2.07 36.13
C ASN A 399 12.43 0.54 35.98
N ASP A 400 12.06 0.06 34.80
CA ASP A 400 11.63 -1.33 34.61
C ASP A 400 12.77 -2.28 34.22
N GLU A 401 12.57 -3.58 34.49
CA GLU A 401 13.45 -4.65 34.03
C GLU A 401 12.69 -5.56 33.06
N ILE A 402 13.13 -5.58 31.81
CA ILE A 402 12.53 -6.33 30.72
C ILE A 402 13.45 -7.49 30.36
N PHE A 403 12.90 -8.70 30.25
CA PHE A 403 13.62 -9.90 29.82
C PHE A 403 13.00 -10.35 28.51
N ALA A 404 13.78 -10.29 27.43
CA ALA A 404 13.40 -10.84 26.13
C ALA A 404 13.13 -12.35 26.24
N ASN A 405 12.32 -12.85 25.31
CA ASN A 405 12.13 -14.27 25.06
C ASN A 405 12.87 -14.68 23.76
N ASN A 406 12.56 -15.84 23.20
CA ASN A 406 13.23 -16.34 21.98
C ASN A 406 12.59 -15.84 20.67
N ALA A 407 11.56 -14.99 20.74
CA ALA A 407 10.92 -14.40 19.55
C ALA A 407 11.74 -13.22 18.99
N ALA A 408 11.20 -12.52 18.00
CA ALA A 408 11.74 -11.25 17.51
C ALA A 408 11.04 -10.09 18.23
N ASN A 409 11.49 -9.72 19.43
CA ASN A 409 10.73 -8.81 20.28
C ASN A 409 10.77 -7.36 19.75
N ARG A 410 9.65 -6.61 19.75
CA ARG A 410 9.64 -5.16 19.47
C ARG A 410 9.19 -4.35 20.69
N PHE A 411 10.14 -3.63 21.27
CA PHE A 411 9.96 -2.84 22.48
C PHE A 411 9.69 -1.37 22.13
N LYS A 412 8.52 -0.86 22.52
CA LYS A 412 7.93 0.43 22.14
C LYS A 412 7.63 1.29 23.39
N GLY A 413 7.08 2.48 23.17
CA GLY A 413 6.65 3.42 24.23
C GLY A 413 7.56 4.63 24.42
N TYR A 414 8.73 4.64 23.76
CA TYR A 414 9.73 5.70 23.87
C TYR A 414 9.44 6.86 22.91
N SER A 415 9.22 8.06 23.45
CA SER A 415 9.12 9.29 22.64
C SER A 415 9.74 10.50 23.33
N PRO A 416 10.09 11.59 22.60
CA PRO A 416 10.57 12.84 23.20
C PRO A 416 9.59 13.52 24.16
N THR A 417 8.31 13.11 24.19
CA THR A 417 7.25 13.66 25.04
C THR A 417 6.84 12.75 26.20
N LEU A 418 7.34 11.51 26.25
CA LEU A 418 7.02 10.52 27.27
C LEU A 418 8.27 10.15 28.07
N LYS A 419 8.16 10.25 29.40
CA LYS A 419 9.21 9.83 30.32
C LYS A 419 8.99 8.37 30.73
N THR A 420 9.77 7.44 30.16
CA THR A 420 9.66 6.01 30.48
C THR A 420 10.39 5.66 31.78
N GLY A 421 11.56 6.25 32.03
CA GLY A 421 12.36 5.96 33.22
C GLY A 421 13.75 5.42 32.90
N ASN A 422 14.33 4.69 33.85
CA ASN A 422 15.65 4.09 33.71
C ASN A 422 15.50 2.57 33.55
N ASP A 423 15.28 2.16 32.31
CA ASP A 423 14.92 0.81 31.88
C ASP A 423 16.16 -0.09 31.70
N ILE A 424 16.02 -1.38 31.98
CA ILE A 424 17.08 -2.39 31.85
C ILE A 424 16.57 -3.59 31.05
N TYR A 425 17.23 -3.87 29.92
CA TYR A 425 16.90 -4.96 29.01
C TYR A 425 17.89 -6.11 29.15
N TRP A 426 17.37 -7.32 29.33
CA TRP A 426 18.11 -8.56 29.47
C TRP A 426 17.80 -9.54 28.34
N ASN A 427 18.76 -10.42 28.06
CA ASN A 427 18.67 -11.54 27.11
C ASN A 427 18.40 -11.17 25.63
N THR A 428 18.51 -9.89 25.26
CA THR A 428 18.14 -9.43 23.91
C THR A 428 19.06 -9.97 22.80
N SER A 429 18.45 -10.21 21.64
CA SER A 429 19.02 -10.83 20.45
C SER A 429 19.12 -9.87 19.25
N ASN A 430 19.78 -10.31 18.17
CA ASN A 430 19.81 -9.59 16.90
C ASN A 430 18.48 -9.68 16.12
N ASN A 431 17.47 -10.40 16.63
CA ASN A 431 16.11 -10.39 16.09
C ASN A 431 15.26 -9.27 16.73
N ASP A 432 15.64 -8.81 17.93
CA ASP A 432 14.87 -7.82 18.68
C ASP A 432 15.06 -6.42 18.11
N THR A 433 14.04 -5.58 18.29
CA THR A 433 14.03 -4.17 17.88
C THR A 433 13.59 -3.29 19.03
N LEU A 434 14.47 -2.36 19.41
CA LEU A 434 14.12 -1.24 20.26
C LEU A 434 13.58 -0.11 19.37
N ASP A 435 12.30 0.18 19.53
CA ASP A 435 11.58 1.17 18.74
C ASP A 435 11.75 2.57 19.33
N LEU A 436 12.66 3.32 18.72
CA LEU A 436 12.96 4.72 18.99
C LEU A 436 12.52 5.59 17.79
N SER A 437 11.52 5.17 17.01
CA SER A 437 11.11 5.85 15.77
C SER A 437 10.58 7.28 15.97
N SER A 438 10.35 7.67 17.23
CA SER A 438 9.99 9.04 17.64
C SER A 438 11.20 9.94 17.93
N TYR A 439 12.42 9.40 17.93
CA TYR A 439 13.69 10.12 18.16
C TYR A 439 14.53 10.13 16.87
N GLN A 440 15.21 11.25 16.59
CA GLN A 440 16.32 11.22 15.63
C GLN A 440 17.54 10.58 16.29
N SER A 441 18.43 9.96 15.51
CA SER A 441 19.65 9.33 16.06
C SER A 441 20.62 10.33 16.70
N SER A 442 20.45 11.64 16.44
CA SER A 442 21.13 12.74 17.13
C SER A 442 20.71 12.92 18.59
N ASP A 443 19.49 12.51 18.92
CA ASP A 443 18.84 12.85 20.19
C ASP A 443 19.17 11.84 21.29
N VAL A 444 19.62 10.64 20.89
CA VAL A 444 19.92 9.51 21.78
C VAL A 444 21.43 9.29 21.86
N THR A 445 22.03 9.73 22.96
CA THR A 445 23.47 9.53 23.18
C THR A 445 23.73 8.08 23.58
N GLN A 446 24.54 7.37 22.78
CA GLN A 446 24.96 5.99 23.06
C GLN A 446 26.27 5.97 23.84
N THR A 447 26.33 5.21 24.93
CA THR A 447 27.53 5.07 25.78
C THR A 447 27.77 3.62 26.19
N LYS A 448 29.04 3.24 26.34
CA LYS A 448 29.42 1.91 26.85
C LYS A 448 29.69 1.98 28.34
N ASN A 449 29.01 1.16 29.13
CA ASN A 449 29.23 1.03 30.57
C ASN A 449 29.62 -0.42 30.91
N GLY A 450 30.91 -0.68 31.10
CA GLY A 450 31.43 -2.05 31.24
C GLY A 450 31.13 -2.88 30.00
N ASN A 451 30.21 -3.84 30.11
CA ASN A 451 29.75 -4.71 29.02
C ASN A 451 28.39 -4.28 28.45
N ASP A 452 27.75 -3.26 29.03
CA ASP A 452 26.40 -2.81 28.67
C ASP A 452 26.44 -1.65 27.67
N LEU A 453 25.41 -1.56 26.85
CA LEU A 453 25.08 -0.38 26.06
C LEU A 453 24.06 0.46 26.84
N VAL A 454 24.35 1.74 27.08
CA VAL A 454 23.45 2.68 27.76
C VAL A 454 23.09 3.80 26.78
N LEU A 455 21.81 3.87 26.46
CA LEU A 455 21.19 4.89 25.62
C LEU A 455 20.58 5.97 26.53
N ASN A 456 20.94 7.24 26.32
CA ASN A 456 20.36 8.36 27.07
C ASN A 456 19.34 9.10 26.20
N LEU A 457 18.08 9.12 26.63
CA LEU A 457 16.92 9.66 25.90
C LEU A 457 16.71 11.16 26.16
N ASN A 458 17.79 11.96 26.08
CA ASN A 458 17.79 13.41 26.29
C ASN A 458 17.01 13.90 27.54
N GLY A 459 17.10 13.16 28.65
CA GLY A 459 16.43 13.47 29.92
C GLY A 459 15.08 12.79 30.18
N ASN A 460 14.48 12.14 29.17
CA ASN A 460 13.25 11.34 29.35
C ASN A 460 13.50 9.96 29.96
N GLY A 461 14.76 9.53 30.05
CA GLY A 461 15.12 8.23 30.59
C GLY A 461 16.49 7.75 30.14
N THR A 462 16.82 6.53 30.54
CA THR A 462 17.97 5.79 30.02
C THR A 462 17.60 4.33 29.78
N ILE A 463 18.00 3.76 28.65
CA ILE A 463 17.79 2.34 28.35
C ILE A 463 19.14 1.63 28.43
N THR A 464 19.24 0.63 29.31
CA THR A 464 20.46 -0.16 29.53
C THR A 464 20.29 -1.56 28.95
N VAL A 465 20.93 -1.83 27.82
CA VAL A 465 20.95 -3.16 27.18
C VAL A 465 22.11 -3.96 27.76
N LYS A 466 21.78 -4.98 28.56
CA LYS A 466 22.73 -5.75 29.36
C LYS A 466 23.60 -6.65 28.49
N ASN A 467 24.89 -6.68 28.78
CA ASN A 467 25.89 -7.52 28.10
C ASN A 467 25.98 -7.34 26.56
N TYR A 468 25.52 -6.19 26.04
CA TYR A 468 25.55 -5.86 24.59
C TYR A 468 26.94 -6.03 23.95
N TYR A 469 28.02 -5.81 24.71
CA TYR A 469 29.39 -5.99 24.24
C TYR A 469 29.99 -7.38 24.57
N GLN A 470 29.16 -8.37 24.87
CA GLN A 470 29.56 -9.76 25.17
C GLN A 470 28.75 -10.84 24.43
N GLY A 471 27.71 -10.49 23.67
CA GLY A 471 26.97 -11.44 22.83
C GLY A 471 25.51 -11.07 22.63
N ASN A 472 24.88 -10.46 23.65
CA ASN A 472 23.56 -9.87 23.52
C ASN A 472 23.60 -8.74 22.47
N SER A 473 22.51 -8.50 21.78
CA SER A 473 22.38 -7.42 20.80
C SER A 473 20.93 -6.93 20.74
N ILE A 474 20.66 -5.86 20.01
CA ILE A 474 19.31 -5.36 19.71
C ILE A 474 19.38 -4.38 18.54
N ASN A 475 18.41 -4.39 17.65
CA ASN A 475 18.33 -3.41 16.56
C ASN A 475 17.76 -2.09 17.09
N LEU A 476 18.33 -0.96 16.67
CA LEU A 476 17.85 0.38 17.08
C LEU A 476 17.11 1.04 15.91
N LEU A 477 15.79 1.08 15.97
CA LEU A 477 14.95 1.74 14.96
C LEU A 477 14.78 3.21 15.34
N PHE A 478 15.47 4.12 14.65
CA PHE A 478 15.28 5.57 14.80
C PHE A 478 14.28 6.13 13.79
N ALA A 479 13.85 7.38 13.99
CA ALA A 479 13.15 8.13 12.96
C ALA A 479 13.99 8.16 11.66
N PRO A 480 13.38 8.07 10.47
CA PRO A 480 14.13 8.19 9.23
C PRO A 480 14.79 9.57 9.16
N THR A 481 16.09 9.59 8.92
CA THR A 481 16.79 10.82 8.54
C THR A 481 16.23 11.29 7.21
N LEU A 482 15.62 12.47 7.19
CA LEU A 482 15.12 13.09 5.98
C LEU A 482 16.29 13.47 5.07
N THR A 483 16.69 12.55 4.21
CA THR A 483 17.49 12.89 3.02
C THR A 483 16.63 13.85 2.18
N PRO A 484 17.11 15.07 1.89
CA PRO A 484 16.34 16.00 1.07
C PRO A 484 16.14 15.37 -0.30
N SER A 485 14.89 15.18 -0.71
CA SER A 485 14.56 14.58 -2.00
C SER A 485 15.21 15.39 -3.11
N LEU A 486 16.00 14.73 -3.97
CA LEU A 486 16.62 15.38 -5.12
C LEU A 486 15.54 16.04 -5.99
N PRO A 487 15.76 17.27 -6.50
CA PRO A 487 14.78 17.92 -7.36
C PRO A 487 14.59 17.12 -8.65
N SER A 488 13.36 17.13 -9.16
CA SER A 488 13.06 16.62 -10.49
C SER A 488 13.45 17.66 -11.53
N LEU A 489 14.14 17.23 -12.58
CA LEU A 489 14.60 18.06 -13.69
C LEU A 489 13.73 17.79 -14.93
N SER A 490 13.28 18.86 -15.59
CA SER A 490 12.51 18.80 -16.83
C SER A 490 12.98 19.85 -17.83
N ILE A 491 12.51 19.75 -19.07
CA ILE A 491 12.66 20.73 -20.16
C ILE A 491 11.26 21.03 -20.72
N ASP A 492 11.10 22.11 -21.46
CA ASP A 492 9.85 22.51 -22.11
C ASP A 492 9.87 22.22 -23.62
N ASP A 493 8.66 22.10 -24.20
CA ASP A 493 8.46 22.09 -25.65
C ASP A 493 8.25 23.52 -26.15
N VAL A 494 8.76 23.83 -27.35
CA VAL A 494 8.61 25.15 -27.97
C VAL A 494 8.21 25.04 -29.44
N SER A 495 7.22 25.84 -29.85
CA SER A 495 6.91 26.06 -31.27
C SER A 495 7.35 27.46 -31.66
N ILE A 496 8.15 27.55 -32.72
CA ILE A 496 8.68 28.78 -33.29
C ILE A 496 8.38 28.83 -34.78
N ASN A 497 8.45 30.01 -35.39
CA ASN A 497 8.48 30.12 -36.83
C ASN A 497 9.94 30.07 -37.29
N GLU A 498 10.19 29.52 -38.48
CA GLU A 498 11.44 29.68 -39.22
C GLU A 498 11.96 31.14 -39.14
N ASN A 499 13.28 31.34 -39.13
CA ASN A 499 14.01 32.56 -38.73
C ASN A 499 14.09 32.88 -37.22
N ASN A 500 13.53 32.08 -36.32
CA ASN A 500 13.57 32.37 -34.88
C ASN A 500 14.34 31.29 -34.10
N ASN A 501 15.25 31.71 -33.23
CA ASN A 501 15.95 30.79 -32.34
C ASN A 501 14.95 30.09 -31.39
N ALA A 502 15.04 28.77 -31.29
CA ALA A 502 14.35 28.02 -30.25
C ALA A 502 15.05 28.25 -28.91
N VAL A 503 14.28 28.60 -27.87
CA VAL A 503 14.80 28.89 -26.52
C VAL A 503 14.04 28.02 -25.52
N LEU A 504 14.67 26.93 -25.09
CA LEU A 504 14.10 25.94 -24.16
C LEU A 504 14.58 26.21 -22.74
N THR A 505 13.72 26.04 -21.75
CA THR A 505 13.95 26.25 -20.31
C THR A 505 14.07 24.93 -19.57
N VAL A 506 15.29 24.51 -19.26
CA VAL A 506 15.56 23.37 -18.38
C VAL A 506 15.38 23.82 -16.92
N SER A 507 14.49 23.16 -16.20
CA SER A 507 13.97 23.58 -14.90
C SER A 507 14.12 22.52 -13.82
N LEU A 508 14.23 22.93 -12.55
CA LEU A 508 14.21 22.09 -11.36
C LEU A 508 12.93 22.33 -10.55
N SER A 509 12.30 21.25 -10.06
CA SER A 509 11.10 21.31 -9.22
C SER A 509 11.28 22.07 -7.90
N SER A 510 12.53 22.18 -7.43
CA SER A 510 12.92 22.84 -6.20
C SER A 510 14.41 23.23 -6.24
N PRO A 511 14.85 24.25 -5.48
CA PRO A 511 16.26 24.61 -5.40
C PRO A 511 17.08 23.53 -4.69
N SER A 512 18.22 23.15 -5.27
CA SER A 512 19.17 22.23 -4.64
C SER A 512 20.19 22.96 -3.77
N THR A 513 20.69 22.30 -2.72
CA THR A 513 21.86 22.73 -1.94
C THR A 513 23.19 22.27 -2.55
N GLN A 514 23.14 21.39 -3.56
CA GLN A 514 24.29 20.89 -4.30
C GLN A 514 24.22 21.36 -5.75
N THR A 515 25.37 21.44 -6.43
CA THR A 515 25.40 21.70 -7.88
C THR A 515 24.72 20.55 -8.63
N VAL A 516 23.73 20.86 -9.45
CA VAL A 516 23.06 19.90 -10.35
C VAL A 516 23.65 20.04 -11.74
N SER A 517 23.94 18.94 -12.43
CA SER A 517 24.37 18.98 -13.83
C SER A 517 23.62 17.97 -14.70
N VAL A 518 23.45 18.32 -15.97
CA VAL A 518 22.79 17.48 -16.99
C VAL A 518 23.43 17.74 -18.35
N ASN A 519 23.66 16.68 -19.12
CA ASN A 519 24.12 16.77 -20.51
C ASN A 519 22.91 16.85 -21.45
N PHE A 520 23.02 17.62 -22.53
CA PHE A 520 21.99 17.73 -23.57
C PHE A 520 22.58 17.55 -24.96
N VAL A 521 21.77 17.04 -25.89
CA VAL A 521 22.12 16.90 -27.32
C VAL A 521 20.87 16.99 -28.19
N THR A 522 20.93 17.76 -29.28
CA THR A 522 19.89 17.78 -30.32
C THR A 522 19.90 16.49 -31.15
N ALA A 523 18.75 15.96 -31.51
CA ALA A 523 18.60 14.88 -32.49
C ALA A 523 17.46 15.17 -33.48
N ASP A 524 17.73 14.88 -34.74
CA ASP A 524 16.81 15.02 -35.88
C ASP A 524 15.51 14.23 -35.66
N ASP A 525 14.41 14.66 -36.28
CA ASP A 525 13.15 13.90 -36.37
C ASP A 525 12.53 14.07 -37.76
N THR A 526 11.78 15.14 -38.00
CA THR A 526 11.40 15.57 -39.36
C THR A 526 12.31 16.68 -39.87
N ALA A 527 12.65 17.65 -39.01
CA ALA A 527 13.70 18.62 -39.24
C ALA A 527 15.09 17.98 -39.03
N ILE A 528 16.05 18.35 -39.87
CA ILE A 528 17.37 17.75 -40.04
C ILE A 528 18.49 18.77 -39.77
N ALA A 529 19.46 18.39 -38.94
CA ALA A 529 20.62 19.20 -38.63
C ALA A 529 21.43 19.60 -39.88
N GLY A 530 21.63 20.91 -40.05
CA GLY A 530 22.39 21.49 -41.16
C GLY A 530 21.58 21.77 -42.43
N GLN A 531 20.30 21.41 -42.46
CA GLN A 531 19.32 21.96 -43.40
C GLN A 531 18.43 22.98 -42.67
N ASP A 532 17.86 22.58 -41.53
CA ASP A 532 16.69 23.28 -40.94
C ASP A 532 17.02 23.86 -39.55
N TYR A 533 18.02 23.30 -38.86
CA TYR A 533 18.58 23.84 -37.62
C TYR A 533 20.07 23.52 -37.42
N ASN A 534 20.74 24.29 -36.54
CA ASN A 534 22.13 24.04 -36.15
C ASN A 534 22.23 23.04 -34.98
N SER A 535 22.80 21.86 -35.19
CA SER A 535 22.97 20.84 -34.14
C SER A 535 23.78 21.35 -32.95
N LEU A 536 23.31 21.09 -31.73
CA LEU A 536 23.94 21.56 -30.49
C LEU A 536 24.03 20.46 -29.43
N SER A 537 25.11 20.47 -28.64
CA SER A 537 25.27 19.62 -27.46
C SER A 537 26.11 20.30 -26.38
N GLY A 538 25.96 19.87 -25.13
CA GLY A 538 26.73 20.43 -24.01
C GLY A 538 26.29 19.93 -22.65
N THR A 539 26.69 20.65 -21.61
CA THR A 539 26.34 20.37 -20.20
C THR A 539 25.80 21.64 -19.56
N LEU A 540 24.60 21.56 -18.98
CA LEU A 540 24.07 22.59 -18.09
C LEU A 540 24.53 22.30 -16.65
N SER A 541 24.79 23.37 -15.90
CA SER A 541 25.17 23.30 -14.48
C SER A 541 24.41 24.37 -13.70
N PHE A 542 23.59 23.93 -12.75
CA PHE A 542 22.82 24.76 -11.83
C PHE A 542 23.64 24.88 -10.53
N ASN A 543 24.01 26.10 -10.15
CA ASN A 543 24.63 26.34 -8.85
C ASN A 543 23.59 26.15 -7.73
N PRO A 544 24.01 25.89 -6.47
CA PRO A 544 23.09 25.81 -5.35
C PRO A 544 22.14 27.01 -5.28
N GLY A 545 20.84 26.73 -5.22
CA GLY A 545 19.76 27.74 -5.26
C GLY A 545 19.25 28.13 -6.66
N GLU A 546 19.93 27.81 -7.76
CA GLU A 546 19.40 28.03 -9.11
C GLU A 546 18.38 26.95 -9.49
N THR A 547 17.28 27.34 -10.14
CA THR A 547 16.19 26.43 -10.53
C THR A 547 15.88 26.42 -12.03
N SER A 548 16.51 27.28 -12.84
CA SER A 548 16.33 27.29 -14.30
C SER A 548 17.61 27.64 -15.06
N LYS A 549 17.73 27.11 -16.27
CA LYS A 549 18.74 27.44 -17.31
C LYS A 549 18.07 27.37 -18.67
N THR A 550 18.62 28.06 -19.67
CA THR A 550 18.13 27.97 -21.04
C THR A 550 19.13 27.30 -21.99
N ILE A 551 18.59 26.63 -23.00
CA ILE A 551 19.30 26.17 -24.19
C ILE A 551 18.78 27.00 -25.36
N ILE A 552 19.67 27.50 -26.21
CA ILE A 552 19.31 28.30 -27.39
C ILE A 552 19.84 27.58 -28.63
N ILE A 553 18.95 27.25 -29.56
CA ILE A 553 19.28 26.64 -30.85
C ILE A 553 18.86 27.60 -31.96
N GLU A 554 19.74 27.78 -32.95
CA GLU A 554 19.48 28.60 -34.13
C GLU A 554 18.82 27.74 -35.22
N THR A 555 17.66 28.16 -35.71
CA THR A 555 17.11 27.62 -36.97
C THR A 555 17.90 28.14 -38.16
N ILE A 556 17.91 27.36 -39.22
CA ILE A 556 18.26 27.83 -40.56
C ILE A 556 16.96 28.37 -41.21
N ASN A 557 17.08 29.12 -42.31
CA ASN A 557 15.98 29.59 -43.15
C ASN A 557 16.48 29.58 -44.59
N ASP A 558 15.65 29.21 -45.56
CA ASP A 558 15.99 29.42 -46.98
C ASP A 558 14.93 30.18 -47.82
N GLN A 559 14.44 29.59 -48.91
CA GLN A 559 13.39 30.08 -49.81
C GLN A 559 12.50 28.94 -50.36
N ILE A 560 12.51 27.77 -49.72
CA ILE A 560 11.83 26.53 -50.14
C ILE A 560 10.47 26.46 -49.46
N TYR A 561 9.39 26.40 -50.25
CA TYR A 561 8.06 26.22 -49.68
C TYR A 561 7.87 24.81 -49.11
N GLU A 562 7.64 24.76 -47.80
CA GLU A 562 7.24 23.60 -47.02
C GLU A 562 5.74 23.71 -46.65
N PRO A 563 4.94 22.64 -46.84
CA PRO A 563 3.50 22.69 -46.57
C PRO A 563 3.10 22.37 -45.12
N LEU A 564 4.04 21.90 -44.28
CA LEU A 564 3.79 21.37 -42.94
C LEU A 564 4.88 21.82 -41.97
N SER A 565 4.57 21.91 -40.68
CA SER A 565 5.57 22.14 -39.63
C SER A 565 6.43 20.91 -39.38
N GLU A 566 7.72 21.14 -39.13
CA GLU A 566 8.71 20.11 -38.84
C GLU A 566 9.15 20.13 -37.37
N SER A 567 9.88 19.11 -36.93
CA SER A 567 10.26 18.88 -35.55
C SER A 567 11.65 18.29 -35.37
N TYR A 568 12.33 18.68 -34.29
CA TYR A 568 13.54 18.02 -33.77
C TYR A 568 13.51 18.00 -32.23
N SER A 569 14.37 17.17 -31.62
CA SER A 569 14.36 16.91 -30.17
C SER A 569 15.64 17.33 -29.46
N ILE A 570 15.54 17.77 -28.20
CA ILE A 570 16.68 18.00 -27.30
C ILE A 570 16.62 16.94 -26.20
N ASN A 571 17.58 16.02 -26.21
CA ASN A 571 17.60 14.85 -25.32
C ASN A 571 18.54 15.08 -24.14
N LEU A 572 18.02 14.90 -22.93
CA LEU A 572 18.73 15.08 -21.66
C LEU A 572 19.31 13.77 -21.13
N SER A 573 20.50 13.81 -20.54
CA SER A 573 21.21 12.63 -20.07
C SER A 573 22.21 12.92 -18.94
N ASN A 574 22.73 11.86 -18.31
CA ASN A 574 23.84 11.93 -17.34
C ASN A 574 23.59 12.83 -16.11
N VAL A 575 22.33 13.01 -15.70
CA VAL A 575 21.92 13.86 -14.58
C VAL A 575 22.69 13.53 -13.28
N GLN A 576 23.16 14.56 -12.58
CA GLN A 576 23.80 14.46 -11.26
C GLN A 576 23.06 15.35 -10.25
N ASN A 577 22.84 14.84 -9.03
CA ASN A 577 22.17 15.55 -7.91
C ASN A 577 20.72 16.00 -8.16
N ALA A 578 20.07 15.45 -9.19
CA ALA A 578 18.66 15.60 -9.51
C ALA A 578 18.11 14.25 -10.02
N THR A 579 16.79 14.09 -10.07
CA THR A 579 16.12 13.05 -10.86
C THR A 579 15.69 13.62 -12.22
N LEU A 580 15.50 12.76 -13.22
CA LEU A 580 14.99 13.18 -14.54
C LEU A 580 13.48 12.94 -14.56
N GLY A 581 12.69 14.01 -14.61
CA GLY A 581 11.23 14.00 -14.67
C GLY A 581 10.71 14.13 -16.09
N ASP A 582 11.30 15.05 -16.86
CA ASP A 582 11.22 15.02 -18.32
C ASP A 582 12.63 14.94 -18.91
N SER A 583 12.76 14.17 -19.99
CA SER A 583 14.02 13.82 -20.64
C SER A 583 14.17 14.40 -22.05
N GLN A 584 13.10 14.93 -22.64
CA GLN A 584 13.09 15.35 -24.03
C GLN A 584 12.27 16.62 -24.20
N GLY A 585 12.87 17.67 -24.76
CA GLY A 585 12.15 18.86 -25.19
C GLY A 585 12.01 18.84 -26.71
N ILE A 586 10.81 19.08 -27.23
CA ILE A 586 10.51 19.08 -28.65
C ILE A 586 10.49 20.53 -29.16
N VAL A 587 11.20 20.78 -30.27
CA VAL A 587 11.07 22.02 -31.04
C VAL A 587 10.22 21.74 -32.27
N THR A 588 9.20 22.56 -32.49
CA THR A 588 8.44 22.59 -33.74
C THR A 588 8.77 23.86 -34.53
N ILE A 589 9.23 23.70 -35.77
CA ILE A 589 9.48 24.77 -36.73
C ILE A 589 8.25 24.91 -37.63
N ASN A 590 7.58 26.07 -37.60
CA ASN A 590 6.51 26.39 -38.53
C ASN A 590 7.10 27.10 -39.77
N PRO A 591 6.75 26.71 -41.02
CA PRO A 591 7.30 27.31 -42.23
C PRO A 591 6.97 28.80 -42.32
N SER A 592 7.91 29.61 -42.80
CA SER A 592 7.66 31.03 -43.07
C SER A 592 7.34 31.34 -44.55
N ASP A 593 7.57 30.37 -45.44
CA ASP A 593 7.59 30.61 -46.87
C ASP A 593 6.23 30.52 -47.60
N ASN A 594 6.18 31.07 -48.81
CA ASN A 594 4.96 31.24 -49.58
C ASN A 594 4.78 30.11 -50.61
N GLN A 595 3.57 29.57 -50.72
CA GLN A 595 3.23 28.54 -51.70
C GLN A 595 3.52 29.00 -53.16
N PRO A 596 4.21 28.20 -54.00
CA PRO A 596 4.67 28.68 -55.30
C PRO A 596 3.55 29.04 -56.29
N LEU A 597 3.80 30.14 -57.00
CA LEU A 597 2.96 30.66 -58.07
C LEU A 597 3.42 30.13 -59.44
N ILE A 598 2.55 29.38 -60.11
CA ILE A 598 2.75 28.82 -61.43
C ILE A 598 2.41 29.88 -62.50
N SER A 599 3.28 30.01 -63.50
CA SER A 599 3.11 30.92 -64.64
C SER A 599 3.66 30.32 -65.95
N ILE A 600 3.11 30.72 -67.09
CA ILE A 600 3.47 30.21 -68.42
C ILE A 600 3.88 31.34 -69.39
N SER A 601 4.84 31.08 -70.27
CA SER A 601 5.32 32.06 -71.25
C SER A 601 4.50 32.08 -72.54
N ASN A 602 3.99 33.25 -72.94
CA ASN A 602 3.55 33.49 -74.32
C ASN A 602 4.70 33.30 -75.33
N ARG A 603 4.36 32.99 -76.58
CA ARG A 603 5.30 32.75 -77.68
C ARG A 603 4.85 33.39 -79.00
N THR A 604 5.82 33.85 -79.77
CA THR A 604 5.62 34.31 -81.16
C THR A 604 6.77 33.78 -81.99
N LYS A 605 6.48 33.15 -83.14
CA LYS A 605 7.49 32.58 -84.03
C LYS A 605 6.87 32.36 -85.43
N THR A 606 7.70 32.40 -86.47
CA THR A 606 7.27 32.00 -87.80
C THR A 606 6.98 30.51 -87.90
N GLU A 607 6.14 30.12 -88.85
CA GLU A 607 5.95 28.72 -89.22
C GLU A 607 7.19 28.15 -89.92
N GLY A 608 7.80 28.90 -90.85
CA GLY A 608 9.00 28.56 -91.62
C GLY A 608 8.71 27.85 -92.95
N SER A 609 8.86 28.56 -94.08
CA SER A 609 8.47 28.08 -95.42
C SER A 609 8.87 26.63 -95.81
N LYS A 610 7.89 25.90 -96.36
CA LYS A 610 7.89 24.46 -96.63
C LYS A 610 8.64 24.04 -97.90
N THR A 611 9.96 23.84 -97.79
CA THR A 611 10.77 23.20 -98.85
C THR A 611 10.61 21.67 -98.97
N ALA A 612 9.87 21.03 -98.04
CA ALA A 612 9.50 19.61 -98.10
C ALA A 612 8.13 19.37 -97.43
N PRO A 613 7.30 18.45 -97.93
CA PRO A 613 6.00 18.16 -97.33
C PRO A 613 6.14 17.71 -95.87
N ASN A 614 5.21 18.15 -95.03
CA ASN A 614 5.14 17.89 -93.58
C ASN A 614 6.32 18.44 -92.76
N ALA A 615 6.85 19.62 -93.13
CA ALA A 615 7.72 20.40 -92.25
C ALA A 615 7.01 20.77 -90.93
N ILE A 616 7.79 20.83 -89.83
CA ILE A 616 7.30 21.12 -88.48
C ILE A 616 8.24 22.11 -87.78
N THR A 617 7.69 23.21 -87.28
CA THR A 617 8.38 24.14 -86.39
C THR A 617 7.98 23.90 -84.93
N ASN A 618 8.98 23.81 -84.05
CA ASN A 618 8.75 23.59 -82.63
C ASN A 618 8.63 24.92 -81.87
N PHE A 619 7.55 25.06 -81.10
CA PHE A 619 7.30 26.12 -80.13
C PHE A 619 7.56 25.55 -78.72
N TYR A 620 8.23 26.30 -77.86
CA TYR A 620 8.65 25.83 -76.53
C TYR A 620 8.07 26.73 -75.43
N PHE A 621 6.89 26.41 -74.91
CA PHE A 621 6.34 27.09 -73.75
C PHE A 621 7.24 26.82 -72.54
N THR A 622 7.50 27.83 -71.73
CA THR A 622 8.23 27.69 -70.45
C THR A 622 7.23 27.91 -69.33
N VAL A 623 7.12 26.94 -68.42
CA VAL A 623 6.30 27.04 -67.21
C VAL A 623 7.23 27.22 -66.01
N ARG A 624 6.95 28.17 -65.14
CA ARG A 624 7.81 28.57 -64.02
C ARG A 624 7.05 28.67 -62.70
N LEU A 625 7.75 28.32 -61.63
CA LEU A 625 7.36 28.61 -60.25
C LEU A 625 7.97 29.96 -59.80
N SER A 626 7.42 30.59 -58.76
CA SER A 626 7.99 31.80 -58.13
C SER A 626 9.21 31.50 -57.26
N ASN A 627 9.20 30.36 -56.59
CA ASN A 627 10.16 29.87 -55.61
C ASN A 627 10.16 28.33 -55.63
N PRO A 628 11.21 27.66 -55.14
CA PRO A 628 11.21 26.21 -54.97
C PRO A 628 10.20 25.73 -53.92
N SER A 629 9.98 24.42 -53.87
CA SER A 629 9.26 23.72 -52.79
C SER A 629 10.01 22.43 -52.46
N SER A 630 9.89 21.96 -51.22
CA SER A 630 10.35 20.64 -50.78
C SER A 630 9.46 19.52 -51.33
N GLU A 631 8.24 19.87 -51.74
CA GLU A 631 7.27 18.97 -52.36
C GLU A 631 7.38 18.90 -53.88
N THR A 632 6.82 17.81 -54.43
CA THR A 632 6.63 17.68 -55.88
C THR A 632 5.44 18.54 -56.32
N ILE A 633 5.62 19.35 -57.37
CA ILE A 633 4.55 20.17 -57.97
C ILE A 633 4.18 19.60 -59.34
N THR A 634 2.91 19.29 -59.54
CA THR A 634 2.38 18.86 -60.85
C THR A 634 1.39 19.87 -61.41
N VAL A 635 1.37 20.02 -62.73
CA VAL A 635 0.37 20.83 -63.44
C VAL A 635 0.06 20.21 -64.79
N ASP A 636 -1.22 20.03 -65.10
CA ASP A 636 -1.66 19.56 -66.41
C ASP A 636 -1.58 20.69 -67.44
N TYR A 637 -1.30 20.34 -68.69
CA TYR A 637 -1.43 21.23 -69.84
C TYR A 637 -2.30 20.61 -70.92
N THR A 638 -2.99 21.45 -71.69
CA THR A 638 -3.70 21.06 -72.92
C THR A 638 -3.72 22.23 -73.89
N THR A 639 -3.41 21.98 -75.15
CA THR A 639 -3.54 22.97 -76.22
C THR A 639 -4.99 23.21 -76.60
N ALA A 640 -5.34 24.44 -76.95
CA ALA A 640 -6.65 24.80 -77.51
C ALA A 640 -6.49 25.75 -78.71
N ASP A 641 -7.41 25.63 -79.65
CA ASP A 641 -7.48 26.45 -80.86
C ASP A 641 -7.72 27.93 -80.54
N GLY A 642 -7.26 28.81 -81.43
CA GLY A 642 -7.53 30.25 -81.37
C GLY A 642 -8.12 30.73 -82.69
N THR A 643 -7.24 31.15 -83.61
CA THR A 643 -7.54 31.14 -85.06
C THR A 643 -6.95 29.88 -85.70
N ALA A 644 -5.75 29.48 -85.29
CA ALA A 644 -5.13 28.22 -85.67
C ALA A 644 -5.87 27.03 -85.08
N ILE A 645 -5.99 25.99 -85.90
CA ILE A 645 -6.80 24.80 -85.65
C ILE A 645 -5.90 23.56 -85.52
N ALA A 646 -6.22 22.73 -84.53
CA ALA A 646 -5.57 21.44 -84.33
C ALA A 646 -5.74 20.50 -85.53
N GLY A 647 -4.62 20.10 -86.12
CA GLY A 647 -4.53 19.11 -87.19
C GLY A 647 -4.26 19.68 -88.59
N SER A 648 -4.56 20.96 -88.82
CA SER A 648 -4.09 21.72 -89.99
C SER A 648 -2.80 22.48 -89.64
N ASP A 649 -2.82 23.25 -88.55
CA ASP A 649 -1.85 24.35 -88.34
C ASP A 649 -0.92 24.03 -87.17
N TYR A 650 -1.40 23.26 -86.19
CA TYR A 650 -0.56 22.69 -85.13
C TYR A 650 -1.01 21.29 -84.68
N ILE A 651 -0.12 20.57 -84.01
CA ILE A 651 -0.41 19.25 -83.41
C ILE A 651 -0.90 19.46 -81.98
N ALA A 652 -2.17 19.12 -81.73
CA ALA A 652 -2.74 19.13 -80.40
C ALA A 652 -1.95 18.24 -79.42
N SER A 653 -1.77 18.74 -78.20
CA SER A 653 -0.95 18.09 -77.19
C SER A 653 -1.49 18.35 -75.78
N SER A 654 -1.48 17.31 -74.95
CA SER A 654 -1.85 17.37 -73.54
C SER A 654 -1.00 16.40 -72.72
N GLY A 655 -0.94 16.64 -71.41
CA GLY A 655 -0.21 15.82 -70.45
C GLY A 655 0.07 16.60 -69.16
N THR A 656 0.94 16.06 -68.32
CA THR A 656 1.30 16.66 -67.03
C THR A 656 2.77 17.07 -67.00
N LEU A 657 3.07 18.24 -66.44
CA LEU A 657 4.42 18.68 -66.10
C LEU A 657 4.66 18.43 -64.61
N THR A 658 5.74 17.73 -64.28
CA THR A 658 6.13 17.38 -62.90
C THR A 658 7.45 18.04 -62.54
N PHE A 659 7.41 19.07 -61.70
CA PHE A 659 8.56 19.71 -61.09
C PHE A 659 9.00 18.87 -59.89
N ALA A 660 10.26 18.43 -59.88
CA ALA A 660 10.84 17.79 -58.71
C ALA A 660 11.09 18.82 -57.58
N PRO A 661 11.28 18.40 -56.32
CA PRO A 661 11.70 19.29 -55.24
C PRO A 661 12.89 20.17 -55.66
N GLY A 662 12.82 21.46 -55.33
CA GLY A 662 13.80 22.48 -55.74
C GLY A 662 13.74 22.94 -57.21
N GLU A 663 12.95 22.30 -58.09
CA GLU A 663 12.92 22.63 -59.52
C GLU A 663 11.91 23.74 -59.84
N ILE A 664 12.38 24.86 -60.40
CA ILE A 664 11.54 26.06 -60.64
C ILE A 664 11.11 26.31 -62.10
N SER A 665 11.50 25.46 -63.07
CA SER A 665 11.19 25.70 -64.49
C SER A 665 11.12 24.43 -65.34
N LYS A 666 10.02 24.26 -66.09
CA LYS A 666 9.87 23.27 -67.16
C LYS A 666 9.75 23.94 -68.53
N SER A 667 9.94 23.15 -69.60
CA SER A 667 9.58 23.60 -70.95
C SER A 667 8.85 22.52 -71.73
N GLN A 668 7.64 22.86 -72.21
CA GLN A 668 6.80 21.99 -73.01
C GLN A 668 6.89 22.36 -74.49
N LYS A 669 7.04 21.34 -75.33
CA LYS A 669 7.19 21.49 -76.78
C LYS A 669 5.86 21.24 -77.50
N ILE A 670 5.39 22.21 -78.28
CA ILE A 670 4.31 22.04 -79.25
C ILE A 670 4.91 22.03 -80.66
N SER A 671 4.36 21.21 -81.54
CA SER A 671 4.72 21.13 -82.95
C SER A 671 3.69 21.90 -83.77
N VAL A 672 4.12 22.96 -84.44
CA VAL A 672 3.37 23.75 -85.43
C VAL A 672 3.73 23.22 -86.82
N TYR A 673 2.75 23.08 -87.70
CA TYR A 673 3.00 22.75 -89.11
C TYR A 673 3.51 24.00 -89.85
N ALA A 674 4.19 23.79 -90.97
CA ALA A 674 4.68 24.88 -91.78
C ALA A 674 4.35 24.65 -93.26
N ASP A 675 3.81 25.64 -93.95
CA ASP A 675 3.40 25.51 -95.35
C ASP A 675 3.93 26.54 -96.37
N GLN A 676 3.09 26.95 -97.31
CA GLN A 676 3.37 27.83 -98.45
C GLN A 676 2.12 28.62 -98.89
N ILE A 677 1.08 28.66 -98.05
CA ILE A 677 -0.19 29.34 -98.25
C ILE A 677 -0.11 30.72 -97.58
N VAL A 678 -0.42 31.78 -98.33
CA VAL A 678 -0.36 33.14 -97.77
C VAL A 678 -1.63 33.44 -96.99
N GLU A 679 -1.54 33.34 -95.66
CA GLU A 679 -2.61 33.59 -94.69
C GLU A 679 -2.28 34.73 -93.70
N ASP A 680 -3.17 35.00 -92.74
CA ASP A 680 -2.93 35.99 -91.67
C ASP A 680 -2.12 35.37 -90.51
N ASN A 681 -1.57 36.20 -89.62
CA ASN A 681 -0.87 35.69 -88.43
C ASN A 681 -1.85 35.00 -87.47
N GLU A 682 -1.64 33.72 -87.23
CA GLU A 682 -2.54 32.86 -86.48
C GLU A 682 -2.23 32.75 -84.98
N THR A 683 -3.18 32.26 -84.19
CA THR A 683 -3.01 32.02 -82.74
C THR A 683 -3.58 30.70 -82.24
N PHE A 684 -2.91 30.08 -81.28
CA PHE A 684 -3.42 28.97 -80.46
C PHE A 684 -2.94 29.13 -79.00
N PHE A 685 -3.50 28.36 -78.07
CA PHE A 685 -3.21 28.47 -76.64
C PHE A 685 -2.65 27.16 -76.05
N MET A 686 -1.86 27.27 -75.00
CA MET A 686 -1.57 26.21 -74.03
C MET A 686 -2.21 26.61 -72.70
N ASN A 687 -3.29 25.92 -72.33
CA ASN A 687 -3.97 26.11 -71.06
C ASN A 687 -3.35 25.18 -70.01
N LEU A 688 -3.19 25.68 -68.79
CA LEU A 688 -2.78 24.92 -67.62
C LEU A 688 -3.97 24.63 -66.70
N SER A 689 -3.98 23.46 -66.07
CA SER A 689 -5.03 23.01 -65.16
C SER A 689 -4.50 22.13 -64.04
N ASN A 690 -5.34 21.85 -63.04
CA ASN A 690 -5.09 20.87 -61.96
C ASN A 690 -3.73 20.99 -61.26
N PRO A 691 -3.33 22.18 -60.76
CA PRO A 691 -2.06 22.34 -60.08
C PRO A 691 -2.09 21.65 -58.70
N THR A 692 -0.99 21.01 -58.32
CA THR A 692 -0.74 20.50 -56.96
C THR A 692 0.38 21.30 -56.29
N ASN A 693 0.28 21.50 -54.98
CA ASN A 693 1.29 22.19 -54.14
C ASN A 693 1.70 23.60 -54.64
N GLY A 694 0.86 24.23 -55.47
CA GLY A 694 1.07 25.54 -56.07
C GLY A 694 -0.22 26.11 -56.65
N THR A 695 -0.26 27.43 -56.91
CA THR A 695 -1.44 28.13 -57.45
C THR A 695 -1.11 28.95 -58.69
N PHE A 696 -2.10 29.24 -59.54
CA PHE A 696 -1.85 30.00 -60.78
C PHE A 696 -1.70 31.49 -60.53
N LYS A 697 -0.56 32.04 -60.99
CA LYS A 697 -0.42 33.45 -61.36
C LYS A 697 -0.78 33.69 -62.83
N ASP A 698 -0.48 32.72 -63.69
CA ASP A 698 -0.89 32.70 -65.10
C ASP A 698 -1.10 31.23 -65.54
N SER A 699 -2.26 30.95 -66.13
CA SER A 699 -2.65 29.61 -66.59
C SER A 699 -2.85 29.51 -68.10
N GLN A 700 -2.56 30.54 -68.90
CA GLN A 700 -2.77 30.49 -70.36
C GLN A 700 -1.61 31.12 -71.14
N GLY A 701 -0.80 30.26 -71.76
CA GLY A 701 0.21 30.70 -72.71
C GLY A 701 -0.39 30.82 -74.10
N MET A 702 -0.44 32.03 -74.67
CA MET A 702 -0.77 32.23 -76.08
C MET A 702 0.47 32.01 -76.96
N ALA A 703 0.32 31.24 -78.03
CA ALA A 703 1.24 31.21 -79.16
C ALA A 703 0.66 31.99 -80.34
N THR A 704 1.51 32.80 -80.99
CA THR A 704 1.24 33.41 -82.29
C THR A 704 2.16 32.77 -83.33
N ILE A 705 1.56 32.18 -84.35
CA ILE A 705 2.23 31.73 -85.56
C ILE A 705 2.26 32.93 -86.50
N THR A 706 3.40 33.22 -87.13
CA THR A 706 3.51 34.33 -88.08
C THR A 706 3.89 33.84 -89.46
N ASN A 707 3.03 34.07 -90.45
CA ASN A 707 3.25 33.71 -91.84
C ASN A 707 4.56 34.33 -92.38
N ASP A 708 5.41 33.53 -93.06
CA ASP A 708 6.62 33.99 -93.75
C ASP A 708 6.62 33.80 -95.28
N ASP A 709 5.49 33.39 -95.87
CA ASP A 709 5.32 33.13 -97.30
C ASP A 709 4.87 34.35 -98.13
N LEU A 710 5.20 34.28 -99.43
CA LEU A 710 5.15 35.42 -100.35
C LEU A 710 4.21 35.20 -101.52
N ASN A 711 3.26 36.12 -101.69
CA ASN A 711 2.34 36.20 -102.83
C ASN A 711 3.11 36.34 -104.16
N THR A 712 3.37 35.22 -104.84
CA THR A 712 4.29 35.13 -105.98
C THR A 712 3.58 34.86 -107.31
N SER A 713 2.68 35.76 -107.70
CA SER A 713 2.07 35.75 -109.04
C SER A 713 2.95 36.49 -110.06
N THR A 714 3.23 35.86 -111.21
CA THR A 714 3.95 36.47 -112.34
C THR A 714 3.21 36.26 -113.66
N THR A 715 2.97 37.34 -114.41
CA THR A 715 2.61 37.31 -115.85
C THR A 715 2.72 38.71 -116.47
N LEU A 716 2.64 38.82 -117.82
CA LEU A 716 3.17 39.99 -118.55
C LEU A 716 2.13 41.00 -119.07
N ALA A 717 2.41 42.28 -118.79
CA ALA A 717 2.20 43.48 -119.62
C ALA A 717 0.83 43.77 -120.29
N THR A 718 0.18 44.88 -119.89
CA THR A 718 0.24 46.17 -120.64
C THR A 718 -0.47 47.34 -119.92
N THR A 719 0.03 48.57 -120.16
CA THR A 719 -0.57 49.92 -119.93
C THR A 719 -0.83 50.47 -118.50
N GLU A 720 -0.33 51.71 -118.32
CA GLU A 720 -0.42 52.70 -117.22
C GLU A 720 -1.75 53.53 -117.23
N PRO A 721 -2.07 54.50 -116.31
CA PRO A 721 -1.37 55.02 -115.10
C PRO A 721 -2.22 55.36 -113.82
N SER A 722 -1.54 55.64 -112.69
CA SER A 722 -1.76 56.77 -111.71
C SER A 722 -2.95 56.89 -110.69
N ALA A 723 -2.62 56.75 -109.38
CA ALA A 723 -2.82 57.71 -108.24
C ALA A 723 -4.12 57.85 -107.34
N SER A 724 -3.94 57.52 -106.03
CA SER A 724 -3.94 58.41 -104.81
C SER A 724 -5.19 58.88 -103.98
N PHE A 725 -5.00 59.00 -102.64
CA PHE A 725 -5.66 59.89 -101.61
C PHE A 725 -7.11 59.56 -101.11
N GLU A 726 -7.64 59.89 -99.88
CA GLU A 726 -7.13 60.27 -98.52
C GLU A 726 -8.29 60.38 -97.43
N ASP A 727 -7.98 60.31 -96.11
CA ASP A 727 -8.54 61.06 -94.91
C ASP A 727 -9.77 60.70 -93.96
N LEU A 728 -9.62 61.12 -92.67
CA LEU A 728 -10.51 61.68 -91.58
C LEU A 728 -11.65 61.00 -90.70
N SER A 729 -11.65 61.35 -89.37
CA SER A 729 -12.79 61.61 -88.38
C SER A 729 -13.50 60.45 -87.59
N LEU A 730 -14.20 60.57 -86.40
CA LEU A 730 -14.32 61.58 -85.28
C LEU A 730 -14.76 60.99 -83.85
N ASP A 731 -15.74 61.56 -83.07
CA ASP A 731 -15.81 61.56 -81.56
C ASP A 731 -17.22 61.57 -80.82
N ASN A 732 -17.32 61.08 -79.55
CA ASN A 732 -18.23 61.33 -78.35
C ASN A 732 -19.80 61.10 -78.17
N ASN A 733 -20.27 60.73 -76.93
CA ASN A 733 -21.34 61.37 -76.04
C ASN A 733 -22.49 60.55 -75.22
N SER A 734 -22.79 61.00 -73.96
CA SER A 734 -24.03 61.09 -73.06
C SER A 734 -25.04 59.99 -72.53
N MET A 735 -25.14 59.84 -71.17
CA MET A 735 -26.27 59.94 -70.14
C MET A 735 -27.73 59.31 -70.18
N ALA A 736 -28.02 58.42 -69.18
CA ALA A 736 -29.13 58.33 -68.15
C ALA A 736 -30.70 58.22 -68.37
N ASN A 737 -31.40 57.38 -67.53
CA ASN A 737 -32.51 57.70 -66.54
C ASN A 737 -33.91 56.94 -66.51
N LEU A 738 -34.22 56.19 -65.40
CA LEU A 738 -35.50 56.02 -64.61
C LEU A 738 -36.89 55.56 -65.24
N PRO A 739 -38.06 55.36 -64.49
CA PRO A 739 -38.39 55.39 -63.03
C PRO A 739 -39.42 54.36 -62.40
N GLN A 740 -39.49 54.36 -61.04
CA GLN A 740 -40.62 54.01 -60.11
C GLN A 740 -41.24 52.58 -60.17
N THR A 741 -42.19 52.08 -59.34
CA THR A 741 -43.06 52.47 -58.17
C THR A 741 -43.02 51.31 -57.11
N THR A 742 -43.62 51.17 -55.90
CA THR A 742 -44.38 51.83 -54.76
C THR A 742 -44.49 50.71 -53.65
N ASP A 743 -45.12 50.68 -52.45
CA ASP A 743 -45.78 51.50 -51.37
C ASP A 743 -45.99 50.50 -50.16
N LEU A 744 -46.39 50.76 -48.88
CA LEU A 744 -46.68 51.93 -48.01
C LEU A 744 -46.68 51.49 -46.50
N LEU A 745 -46.16 52.35 -45.59
CA LEU A 745 -46.40 52.52 -44.12
C LEU A 745 -46.62 51.33 -43.14
N SER A 746 -45.96 51.24 -41.96
CA SER A 746 -45.17 52.21 -41.14
C SER A 746 -44.19 51.46 -40.19
N SER A 747 -43.43 51.99 -39.20
CA SER A 747 -43.42 53.25 -38.44
C SER A 747 -42.03 53.66 -37.86
N VAL A 748 -42.00 54.68 -36.99
CA VAL A 748 -40.90 55.14 -36.09
C VAL A 748 -40.80 54.24 -34.83
N SER A 749 -39.87 54.32 -33.84
CA SER A 749 -38.80 55.26 -33.36
C SER A 749 -37.97 54.56 -32.24
N ASN A 750 -36.76 54.94 -31.75
CA ASN A 750 -35.80 56.04 -31.97
C ASN A 750 -34.36 55.65 -31.48
N ASP A 751 -33.40 56.59 -31.48
CA ASP A 751 -31.98 56.49 -31.03
C ASP A 751 -31.59 57.71 -30.13
N PRO A 752 -30.52 57.67 -29.26
CA PRO A 752 -29.19 58.23 -29.64
C PRO A 752 -27.90 57.65 -28.95
N MET A 753 -26.79 57.57 -29.72
CA MET A 753 -25.38 58.06 -29.55
C MET A 753 -24.69 58.20 -28.12
N TYR A 754 -23.36 58.37 -27.91
CA TYR A 754 -22.17 58.68 -28.76
C TYR A 754 -20.80 58.23 -28.11
N GLN A 755 -19.68 58.66 -28.72
CA GLN A 755 -18.29 58.18 -28.58
C GLN A 755 -17.42 58.63 -27.36
N GLN A 756 -16.29 57.91 -27.20
CA GLN A 756 -14.88 58.38 -27.08
C GLN A 756 -14.15 58.64 -25.73
N PHE A 757 -12.84 58.32 -25.81
CA PHE A 757 -11.63 58.78 -25.10
C PHE A 757 -11.32 58.45 -23.61
N SER A 758 -10.17 57.76 -23.47
CA SER A 758 -9.14 57.87 -22.42
C SER A 758 -9.12 59.22 -21.67
N SER A 759 -8.94 59.28 -20.35
CA SER A 759 -7.60 59.21 -19.74
C SER A 759 -7.55 59.46 -18.21
N ILE A 760 -6.39 59.14 -17.60
CA ILE A 760 -5.76 59.80 -16.42
C ILE A 760 -6.31 59.52 -14.98
N PHE A 761 -5.52 58.69 -14.27
CA PHE A 761 -5.03 58.76 -12.87
C PHE A 761 -5.95 58.78 -11.61
N ASN A 762 -5.53 57.93 -10.66
CA ASN A 762 -5.50 58.05 -9.19
C ASN A 762 -6.81 58.23 -8.38
N GLY A 763 -7.02 57.33 -7.40
CA GLY A 763 -8.02 57.56 -6.34
C GLY A 763 -8.25 56.41 -5.35
N SER A 764 -7.20 55.91 -4.69
CA SER A 764 -7.17 54.92 -3.60
C SER A 764 -8.45 54.73 -2.75
N ASN A 765 -8.87 53.48 -2.50
CA ASN A 765 -8.78 52.82 -1.16
C ASN A 765 -9.56 51.48 -1.05
N ALA A 766 -9.16 50.67 -0.06
CA ALA A 766 -9.84 49.48 0.50
C ALA A 766 -10.02 48.28 -0.48
N MET A 767 -9.34 47.15 -0.26
CA MET A 767 -9.70 46.05 0.66
C MET A 767 -11.04 45.37 0.30
N PHE A 768 -11.11 44.05 0.14
CA PHE A 768 -10.08 43.01 0.37
C PHE A 768 -9.35 42.60 -0.90
#